data_AF-A0A3S1J416-F1
#
_entry.id   AF-A0A3S1J416-F1
#
_cell.length_a   1.000
_cell.length_b   1.000
_cell.length_c   1.000
_cell.angle_alpha   90.00
_cell.angle_beta   90.00
_cell.angle_gamma   90.00
#
_symmetry.space_group_name_H-M   'P 1'
#
loop_
_entity.id
_entity.type
_entity.pdbx_description
1 polymer ?
#
loop_
_entity_poly.entity_id
_entity_poly.type
_entity_poly.pdbx_seq_one_letter_code
_entity_poly.pdbx_strand_id
1 'polypeptide(L)'
;ADSTARETIAKMADLVAAFRLPEGSFRADAGTDVVVDILFFRKRMPDEAEGDVSWLDLEEIRPATKDEGAIRVNRWFARHPAFVLGEHALARGIYGPDETYTCLPNDGEDLDAALTAAINLLPEAVYDGEPDVLDPELEETDEQATADLPSDRHVREGSYFFDKAQGLMQVIDGQAMAVKVRKGRSSDGVPEKHVRIVSKLIPIRDAVREVLKSQELDRPWRDAQMKLRIAWSNFVRAFGPINTTVVSTTEDPETGEVRETHRRPNLQPFLDDPDCWLVASIEDYDLENDTAKPGPIFAERVIAPPAPPVITSAADALAVVLNERGHVDPDHIAELLHRDRDDVIAELGSAIFRDPADGSWQTADAYLSGPVRDKLKVAEAAAALDPAYQRNVTALVGVQPADLRPSDITARLGAPWIPAADIVAFVHETMGAEIRIHHMPELASWTVEARQLGWMAAGTSEWGTDRRHAGELLADALNSRVPQIFDTVKDGDRERRILNVVDTEAAKEKLQKIKTAFQSWIWSDPDRTDRLARVYNDRFNNIVPRAFDGSHLKLPGASGAFVLYDHQKRGIWRIIASGATYLAHAVGAGKTMTMAASIMEQRRLGLIAKAMLVVPGHCLAQAAREFLALYPNARILVADETNFSREKRHRFLSRAATATWDAIIITHSAFRFIGVPSAFEQQMIQDELELYETLLTKVESDDRVSRKRLERLKEGLKERLEALSTRKDDLLTISEIGVDQIIVDEAQEFRKLSFATNMSTLKGVDPNGSQRAWDLYVKSRFVETKNPGRAL
;
A
#
# COMPACT_ATOMS: atom_id res chain seq x y z
N ALA A 1 25.78 -27.31 -10.28
CA ALA A 1 24.87 -27.23 -9.12
C ALA A 1 25.67 -27.48 -7.84
N ASP A 2 25.37 -26.75 -6.77
CA ASP A 2 25.99 -26.89 -5.44
C ASP A 2 25.52 -28.20 -4.77
N SER A 3 26.45 -29.00 -4.20
CA SER A 3 26.15 -30.25 -3.48
C SER A 3 25.98 -30.05 -1.97
N THR A 4 26.31 -28.87 -1.44
CA THR A 4 26.41 -28.59 0.00
C THR A 4 25.12 -28.91 0.76
N ALA A 5 23.96 -28.54 0.21
CA ALA A 5 22.66 -28.83 0.83
C ALA A 5 22.40 -30.35 0.93
N ARG A 6 22.65 -31.10 -0.15
CA ARG A 6 22.43 -32.55 -0.20
C ARG A 6 23.39 -33.31 0.73
N GLU A 7 24.65 -32.91 0.77
CA GLU A 7 25.65 -33.47 1.70
C GLU A 7 25.31 -33.17 3.17
N THR A 8 24.68 -32.03 3.45
CA THR A 8 24.23 -31.70 4.81
C THR A 8 23.06 -32.57 5.23
N ILE A 9 22.06 -32.76 4.34
CA ILE A 9 20.91 -33.63 4.61
C ILE A 9 21.35 -35.07 4.85
N ALA A 10 22.27 -35.61 4.04
CA ALA A 10 22.77 -36.98 4.16
C ALA A 10 23.45 -37.29 5.53
N LYS A 11 23.96 -36.27 6.22
CA LYS A 11 24.53 -36.41 7.58
C LYS A 11 23.47 -36.62 8.66
N MET A 12 22.24 -36.18 8.41
CA MET A 12 21.18 -36.11 9.42
C MET A 12 20.00 -37.05 9.12
N ALA A 13 19.85 -37.51 7.87
CA ALA A 13 18.72 -38.31 7.44
C ALA A 13 19.08 -39.27 6.30
N ASP A 14 18.32 -40.35 6.21
CA ASP A 14 18.39 -41.33 5.13
C ASP A 14 17.28 -41.04 4.10
N LEU A 15 17.60 -41.07 2.81
CA LEU A 15 16.60 -40.94 1.75
C LEU A 15 15.77 -42.23 1.68
N VAL A 16 14.46 -42.12 1.91
CA VAL A 16 13.51 -43.23 1.89
C VAL A 16 12.93 -43.40 0.49
N ALA A 17 12.50 -42.30 -0.11
CA ALA A 17 11.99 -42.26 -1.47
C ALA A 17 12.13 -40.86 -2.06
N ALA A 18 12.08 -40.75 -3.38
CA ALA A 18 11.96 -39.48 -4.07
C ALA A 18 11.13 -39.66 -5.33
N PHE A 19 10.16 -38.78 -5.54
CA PHE A 19 9.30 -38.74 -6.72
C PHE A 19 9.68 -37.54 -7.58
N ARG A 20 9.66 -37.70 -8.90
CA ARG A 20 9.85 -36.61 -9.85
C ARG A 20 8.55 -36.38 -10.60
N LEU A 21 8.05 -35.15 -10.53
CA LEU A 21 6.83 -34.74 -11.21
C LEU A 21 7.13 -34.23 -12.62
N PRO A 22 6.19 -34.34 -13.57
CA PRO A 22 6.36 -33.79 -14.91
C PRO A 22 6.27 -32.26 -14.89
N GLU A 23 6.83 -31.61 -15.91
CA GLU A 23 6.69 -30.17 -16.12
C GLU A 23 5.21 -29.78 -16.26
N GLY A 24 4.87 -28.59 -15.78
CA GLY A 24 3.49 -28.08 -15.79
C GLY A 24 2.60 -28.61 -14.65
N SER A 25 3.12 -29.45 -13.75
CA SER A 25 2.37 -29.93 -12.56
C SER A 25 1.80 -28.82 -11.68
N PHE A 26 2.42 -27.64 -11.66
CA PHE A 26 1.97 -26.45 -10.91
C PHE A 26 1.52 -25.29 -11.81
N ARG A 27 1.24 -25.54 -13.11
CA ARG A 27 0.87 -24.46 -14.04
C ARG A 27 -0.46 -23.82 -13.68
N ALA A 28 -1.41 -24.59 -13.16
CA ALA A 28 -2.73 -24.09 -12.76
C ALA A 28 -2.69 -23.20 -11.51
N ASP A 29 -1.88 -23.57 -10.52
CA ASP A 29 -1.85 -22.89 -9.21
C ASP A 29 -0.74 -21.83 -9.08
N ALA A 30 0.44 -22.09 -9.65
CA ALA A 30 1.64 -21.25 -9.49
C ALA A 30 2.18 -20.67 -10.82
N GLY A 31 1.54 -20.98 -11.96
CA GLY A 31 1.89 -20.42 -13.27
C GLY A 31 3.30 -20.77 -13.77
N THR A 32 3.89 -21.87 -13.28
CA THR A 32 5.27 -22.27 -13.56
C THR A 32 5.38 -23.69 -14.11
N ASP A 33 6.34 -23.90 -15.01
CA ASP A 33 6.63 -25.19 -15.65
C ASP A 33 7.89 -25.87 -15.09
N VAL A 34 8.34 -25.44 -13.91
CA VAL A 34 9.52 -26.03 -13.25
C VAL A 34 9.22 -27.48 -12.86
N VAL A 35 10.15 -28.38 -13.16
CA VAL A 35 10.14 -29.78 -12.69
C VAL A 35 10.39 -29.80 -11.18
N VAL A 36 9.51 -30.45 -10.44
CA VAL A 36 9.56 -30.54 -8.97
C VAL A 36 9.79 -31.98 -8.54
N ASP A 37 10.63 -32.14 -7.51
CA ASP A 37 10.89 -33.42 -6.86
C ASP A 37 10.27 -33.41 -5.45
N ILE A 38 9.58 -34.48 -5.07
CA ILE A 38 9.09 -34.73 -3.70
C ILE A 38 10.05 -35.71 -3.05
N LEU A 39 10.68 -35.34 -1.93
CA LEU A 39 11.69 -36.16 -1.26
C LEU A 39 11.19 -36.60 0.12
N PHE A 40 11.29 -37.90 0.41
CA PHE A 40 10.95 -38.50 1.70
C PHE A 40 12.23 -38.89 2.43
N PHE A 41 12.45 -38.31 3.60
CA PHE A 41 13.62 -38.58 4.42
C PHE A 41 13.21 -39.16 5.78
N ARG A 42 13.99 -40.12 6.27
CA ARG A 42 13.91 -40.59 7.65
C ARG A 42 15.05 -39.97 8.44
N LYS A 43 14.74 -39.15 9.43
CA LYS A 43 15.74 -38.57 10.33
C LYS A 43 16.45 -39.68 11.10
N ARG A 44 17.78 -39.65 11.09
CA ARG A 44 18.63 -40.63 11.76
C ARG A 44 18.74 -40.31 13.24
N MET A 45 18.66 -41.34 14.10
CA MET A 45 18.93 -41.18 15.53
C MET A 45 20.44 -41.04 15.80
N PRO A 46 20.88 -40.36 16.88
CA PRO A 46 22.30 -40.05 17.11
C PRO A 46 23.27 -41.25 17.10
N ASP A 47 22.77 -42.46 17.35
CA ASP A 47 23.57 -43.70 17.45
C ASP A 47 23.41 -44.64 16.23
N GLU A 48 22.66 -44.24 15.20
CA GLU A 48 22.50 -45.03 13.98
C GLU A 48 23.62 -44.77 12.96
N ALA A 49 24.03 -45.83 12.26
CA ALA A 49 25.05 -45.74 11.21
C ALA A 49 24.49 -45.06 9.94
N GLU A 50 25.39 -44.53 9.11
CA GLU A 50 25.03 -43.88 7.85
C GLU A 50 24.38 -44.85 6.87
N GLY A 51 23.21 -44.47 6.34
CA GLY A 51 22.49 -45.21 5.30
C GLY A 51 23.14 -45.07 3.91
N ASP A 52 22.42 -45.49 2.86
CA ASP A 52 22.91 -45.35 1.49
C ASP A 52 22.92 -43.88 1.05
N VAL A 53 24.12 -43.35 0.77
CA VAL A 53 24.33 -41.99 0.25
C VAL A 53 24.63 -41.96 -1.24
N SER A 54 24.45 -43.09 -1.95
CA SER A 54 24.71 -43.18 -3.39
C SER A 54 23.86 -42.20 -4.22
N TRP A 55 22.70 -41.75 -3.69
CA TRP A 55 21.84 -40.73 -4.29
C TRP A 55 22.49 -39.33 -4.37
N LEU A 56 23.61 -39.07 -3.69
CA LEU A 56 24.34 -37.81 -3.87
C LEU A 56 24.94 -37.68 -5.28
N ASP A 57 25.21 -38.81 -5.92
CA ASP A 57 25.82 -38.89 -7.24
C ASP A 57 24.80 -38.77 -8.38
N LEU A 58 25.33 -38.49 -9.58
CA LEU A 58 24.58 -38.54 -10.83
C LEU A 58 24.87 -39.84 -11.58
N GLU A 59 23.85 -40.37 -12.25
CA GLU A 59 23.97 -41.51 -13.16
C GLU A 59 23.47 -41.10 -14.55
N GLU A 60 24.14 -41.59 -15.59
CA GLU A 60 23.77 -41.32 -16.98
C GLU A 60 22.70 -42.31 -17.41
N ILE A 61 21.53 -41.80 -17.81
CA ILE A 61 20.39 -42.63 -18.24
C ILE A 61 20.22 -42.62 -19.76
N ARG A 62 20.77 -41.61 -20.45
CA ARG A 62 20.79 -41.53 -21.91
C ARG A 62 22.11 -40.92 -22.38
N PRO A 63 22.90 -41.61 -23.21
CA PRO A 63 24.15 -41.07 -23.73
C PRO A 63 23.88 -39.92 -24.70
N ALA A 64 24.87 -39.05 -24.88
CA ALA A 64 24.79 -37.95 -25.85
C ALA A 64 24.59 -38.50 -27.27
N THR A 65 23.74 -37.83 -28.05
CA THR A 65 23.57 -38.10 -29.48
C THR A 65 24.27 -37.00 -30.30
N LYS A 66 24.15 -37.04 -31.64
CA LYS A 66 24.72 -35.98 -32.49
C LYS A 66 24.02 -34.62 -32.30
N ASP A 67 22.77 -34.64 -31.86
CA ASP A 67 21.89 -33.47 -31.83
C ASP A 67 21.49 -33.06 -30.41
N GLU A 68 21.63 -33.94 -29.41
CA GLU A 68 21.24 -33.70 -28.00
C GLU A 68 22.32 -34.15 -27.01
N GLY A 69 22.46 -33.43 -25.89
CA GLY A 69 23.38 -33.77 -24.80
C GLY A 69 23.04 -35.09 -24.06
N ALA A 70 24.00 -35.61 -23.29
CA ALA A 70 23.73 -36.76 -22.41
C ALA A 70 22.78 -36.35 -21.28
N ILE A 71 21.80 -37.19 -20.96
CA ILE A 71 20.93 -37.00 -19.81
C ILE A 71 21.55 -37.69 -18.59
N ARG A 72 21.93 -36.86 -17.62
CA ARG A 72 22.41 -37.31 -16.30
C ARG A 72 21.44 -36.85 -15.24
N VAL A 73 20.88 -37.79 -14.49
CA VAL A 73 19.94 -37.52 -13.41
C VAL A 73 20.52 -37.99 -12.08
N ASN A 74 19.87 -37.61 -10.98
CA ASN A 74 20.20 -38.15 -9.66
C ASN A 74 20.17 -39.68 -9.71
N ARG A 75 21.19 -40.34 -9.14
CA ARG A 75 21.31 -41.80 -9.13
C ARG A 75 20.08 -42.50 -8.56
N TRP A 76 19.37 -41.86 -7.63
CA TRP A 76 18.10 -42.38 -7.13
C TRP A 76 17.07 -42.59 -8.25
N PHE A 77 16.81 -41.55 -9.06
CA PHE A 77 15.82 -41.61 -10.15
C PHE A 77 16.26 -42.56 -11.27
N ALA A 78 17.56 -42.65 -11.54
CA ALA A 78 18.09 -43.62 -12.51
C ALA A 78 17.81 -45.08 -12.11
N ARG A 79 17.85 -45.37 -10.80
CA ARG A 79 17.64 -46.73 -10.26
C ARG A 79 16.19 -47.04 -9.92
N HIS A 80 15.34 -46.01 -9.83
CA HIS A 80 13.92 -46.15 -9.50
C HIS A 80 13.03 -45.41 -10.52
N PRO A 81 12.98 -45.89 -11.78
CA PRO A 81 12.17 -45.24 -12.82
C PRO A 81 10.67 -45.21 -12.50
N ALA A 82 10.17 -46.12 -11.65
CA ALA A 82 8.78 -46.12 -11.19
C ALA A 82 8.39 -44.88 -10.36
N PHE A 83 9.37 -44.11 -9.87
CA PHE A 83 9.14 -42.87 -9.14
C PHE A 83 9.35 -41.61 -10.00
N VAL A 84 9.50 -41.76 -11.32
CA VAL A 84 9.54 -40.66 -12.27
C VAL A 84 8.21 -40.63 -13.01
N LEU A 85 7.35 -39.65 -12.72
CA LEU A 85 5.99 -39.56 -13.23
C LEU A 85 5.94 -38.83 -14.59
N GLY A 86 6.87 -39.17 -15.46
CA GLY A 86 7.05 -38.56 -16.77
C GLY A 86 8.29 -39.08 -17.50
N GLU A 87 8.62 -38.48 -18.63
CA GLU A 87 9.76 -38.87 -19.47
C GLU A 87 10.93 -37.90 -19.33
N HIS A 88 12.12 -38.43 -19.03
CA HIS A 88 13.36 -37.65 -19.00
C HIS A 88 13.70 -37.07 -20.38
N ALA A 89 13.76 -35.74 -20.50
CA ALA A 89 14.04 -35.07 -21.77
C ALA A 89 15.00 -33.88 -21.61
N LEU A 90 15.46 -33.34 -22.74
CA LEU A 90 16.17 -32.06 -22.81
C LEU A 90 15.30 -31.07 -23.58
N ALA A 91 15.09 -29.89 -22.99
CA ALA A 91 14.33 -28.80 -23.61
C ALA A 91 15.17 -27.53 -23.66
N ARG A 92 14.99 -26.72 -24.70
CA ARG A 92 15.61 -25.39 -24.82
C ARG A 92 14.67 -24.34 -24.22
N GLY A 93 15.11 -23.72 -23.13
CA GLY A 93 14.37 -22.64 -22.49
C GLY A 93 14.41 -21.33 -23.30
N ILE A 94 13.43 -20.46 -23.06
CA ILE A 94 13.32 -19.11 -23.64
C ILE A 94 14.46 -18.15 -23.26
N TYR A 95 15.35 -18.53 -22.32
CA TYR A 95 16.38 -17.67 -21.74
C TYR A 95 17.83 -18.06 -22.10
N GLY A 96 18.06 -19.06 -22.96
CA GLY A 96 19.43 -19.43 -23.35
C GLY A 96 19.51 -20.42 -24.52
N PRO A 97 20.67 -20.50 -25.19
CA PRO A 97 20.88 -21.42 -26.32
C PRO A 97 21.12 -22.88 -25.91
N ASP A 98 21.36 -23.14 -24.62
CA ASP A 98 21.75 -24.45 -24.10
C ASP A 98 20.53 -25.31 -23.75
N GLU A 99 20.63 -26.61 -24.01
CA GLU A 99 19.63 -27.61 -23.63
C GLU A 99 19.68 -27.88 -22.13
N THR A 100 18.54 -27.72 -21.46
CA THR A 100 18.35 -28.00 -20.04
C THR A 100 17.48 -29.22 -19.82
N TYR A 101 17.76 -29.98 -18.76
CA TYR A 101 16.97 -31.14 -18.39
C TYR A 101 15.52 -30.77 -18.03
N THR A 102 14.55 -31.56 -18.51
CA THR A 102 13.13 -31.52 -18.12
C THR A 102 12.57 -32.94 -17.94
N CYS A 103 11.34 -33.03 -17.42
CA CYS A 103 10.56 -34.25 -17.27
C CYS A 103 9.21 -34.03 -17.97
N LEU A 104 9.01 -34.58 -19.17
CA LEU A 104 7.79 -34.37 -19.95
C LEU A 104 6.62 -35.18 -19.37
N PRO A 105 5.39 -34.64 -19.38
CA PRO A 105 4.21 -35.41 -19.02
C PRO A 105 3.98 -36.53 -20.04
N ASN A 106 3.53 -37.70 -19.57
CA ASN A 106 3.11 -38.78 -20.45
C ASN A 106 1.72 -38.49 -21.02
N ASP A 107 1.54 -38.70 -22.33
CA ASP A 107 0.26 -38.42 -23.01
C ASP A 107 -0.88 -39.27 -22.44
N GLY A 108 -1.90 -38.58 -21.88
CA GLY A 108 -3.14 -39.21 -21.39
C GLY A 108 -3.04 -39.88 -20.02
N GLU A 109 -1.92 -39.70 -19.30
CA GLU A 109 -1.78 -40.16 -17.92
C GLU A 109 -2.35 -39.15 -16.93
N ASP A 110 -3.18 -39.63 -16.00
CA ASP A 110 -3.72 -38.82 -14.90
C ASP A 110 -2.70 -38.73 -13.77
N LEU A 111 -2.19 -37.52 -13.50
CA LEU A 111 -1.13 -37.28 -12.52
C LEU A 111 -1.56 -37.69 -11.11
N ASP A 112 -2.82 -37.48 -10.73
CA ASP A 112 -3.32 -37.84 -9.40
C ASP A 112 -3.30 -39.36 -9.21
N ALA A 113 -3.69 -40.10 -10.25
CA ALA A 113 -3.65 -41.56 -10.25
C ALA A 113 -2.20 -42.09 -10.23
N ALA A 114 -1.31 -41.50 -11.01
CA ALA A 114 0.11 -41.86 -11.06
C ALA A 114 0.83 -41.58 -9.73
N LEU A 115 0.55 -40.43 -9.10
CA LEU A 115 1.08 -40.07 -7.80
C LEU A 115 0.55 -41.00 -6.71
N THR A 116 -0.74 -41.33 -6.73
CA THR A 116 -1.33 -42.30 -5.79
C THR A 116 -0.67 -43.67 -5.92
N ALA A 117 -0.39 -44.12 -7.15
CA ALA A 117 0.33 -45.37 -7.39
C ALA A 117 1.77 -45.33 -6.84
N ALA A 118 2.49 -44.22 -7.01
CA ALA A 118 3.83 -44.02 -6.45
C ALA A 118 3.83 -43.99 -4.91
N ILE A 119 2.84 -43.35 -4.29
CA ILE A 119 2.68 -43.33 -2.82
C ILE A 119 2.52 -44.75 -2.27
N ASN A 120 1.77 -45.62 -2.96
CA ASN A 120 1.58 -47.01 -2.54
C ASN A 120 2.84 -47.88 -2.63
N LEU A 121 3.91 -47.41 -3.29
CA LEU A 121 5.22 -48.08 -3.35
C LEU A 121 6.17 -47.63 -2.23
N LEU A 122 5.75 -46.69 -1.37
CA LEU A 122 6.55 -46.27 -0.22
C LEU A 122 6.69 -47.41 0.78
N PRO A 123 7.88 -47.57 1.39
CA PRO A 123 8.09 -48.59 2.42
C PRO A 123 7.20 -48.32 3.63
N GLU A 124 6.49 -49.36 4.07
CA GLU A 124 5.66 -49.32 5.28
C GLU A 124 6.51 -49.50 6.55
N ALA A 125 5.96 -49.09 7.70
CA ALA A 125 6.55 -49.27 9.03
C ALA A 125 7.95 -48.63 9.23
N VAL A 126 8.23 -47.52 8.54
CA VAL A 126 9.47 -46.74 8.69
C VAL A 126 9.44 -45.82 9.92
N TYR A 127 8.24 -45.47 10.40
CA TYR A 127 8.00 -44.61 11.57
C TYR A 127 7.42 -45.45 12.72
N ASP A 128 8.06 -45.40 13.88
CA ASP A 128 7.77 -46.20 15.08
C ASP A 128 7.13 -45.40 16.23
N GLY A 129 6.81 -44.12 16.00
CA GLY A 129 6.04 -43.28 16.92
C GLY A 129 4.53 -43.49 16.82
N GLU A 130 3.79 -43.15 17.88
CA GLU A 130 2.34 -42.95 17.75
C GLU A 130 2.11 -41.74 16.82
N PRO A 131 1.25 -41.85 15.78
CA PRO A 131 0.96 -40.72 14.92
C PRO A 131 0.25 -39.64 15.73
N ASP A 132 0.95 -38.52 15.97
CA ASP A 132 0.32 -37.32 16.53
C ASP A 132 -0.83 -36.87 15.60
N VAL A 133 -1.92 -36.38 16.19
CA VAL A 133 -3.04 -35.82 15.43
C VAL A 133 -2.53 -34.60 14.67
N LEU A 134 -2.47 -34.70 13.34
CA LEU A 134 -2.12 -33.57 12.48
C LEU A 134 -3.21 -32.50 12.59
N ASP A 135 -2.86 -31.40 13.26
CA ASP A 135 -3.61 -30.16 13.24
C ASP A 135 -3.01 -29.28 12.12
N PRO A 136 -3.71 -29.08 10.99
CA PRO A 136 -3.17 -28.35 9.83
C PRO A 136 -2.83 -26.88 10.12
N GLU A 137 -3.17 -26.36 11.31
CA GLU A 137 -2.84 -25.00 11.75
C GLU A 137 -1.51 -24.89 12.54
N LEU A 138 -0.85 -26.02 12.86
CA LEU A 138 0.38 -26.01 13.69
C LEU A 138 1.71 -25.97 12.90
N GLU A 139 1.69 -26.18 11.57
CA GLU A 139 2.92 -26.30 10.77
C GLU A 139 3.71 -24.98 10.59
N GLU A 140 3.12 -23.81 10.84
CA GLU A 140 3.86 -22.53 10.70
C GLU A 140 4.92 -22.26 11.79
N THR A 141 5.07 -23.14 12.79
CA THR A 141 5.91 -22.84 13.97
C THR A 141 7.23 -23.59 14.12
N ASP A 142 7.55 -24.59 13.29
CA ASP A 142 8.69 -25.49 13.59
C ASP A 142 9.80 -25.60 12.52
N GLU A 143 9.81 -24.75 11.48
CA GLU A 143 10.82 -24.81 10.41
C GLU A 143 12.17 -24.11 10.71
N GLN A 144 12.57 -23.92 11.96
CA GLN A 144 13.90 -23.35 12.29
C GLN A 144 14.71 -24.21 13.25
N ALA A 145 15.01 -25.45 12.83
CA ALA A 145 16.08 -26.24 13.45
C ALA A 145 17.44 -25.91 12.80
N THR A 146 17.99 -24.75 13.13
CA THR A 146 19.45 -24.54 13.12
C THR A 146 20.02 -24.91 14.49
N ALA A 147 21.15 -25.62 14.48
CA ALA A 147 21.91 -26.19 15.60
C ALA A 147 21.71 -25.57 17.01
N ASP A 148 21.48 -26.45 17.99
CA ASP A 148 21.64 -26.24 19.44
C ASP A 148 21.04 -24.95 20.05
N LEU A 149 19.84 -24.57 19.61
CA LEU A 149 18.98 -23.67 20.38
C LEU A 149 17.94 -24.50 21.16
N PRO A 150 17.67 -24.20 22.45
CA PRO A 150 16.65 -24.92 23.21
C PRO A 150 15.31 -24.83 22.48
N SER A 151 14.74 -25.98 22.14
CA SER A 151 13.46 -26.18 21.43
C SER A 151 12.22 -25.71 22.22
N ASP A 152 12.42 -24.81 23.18
CA ASP A 152 11.39 -24.32 24.07
C ASP A 152 11.55 -22.79 24.19
N ARG A 153 10.68 -22.07 23.46
CA ARG A 153 10.33 -20.63 23.52
C ARG A 153 10.87 -19.76 22.38
N HIS A 154 9.95 -19.12 21.65
CA HIS A 154 9.89 -17.69 21.26
C HIS A 154 11.21 -16.95 20.90
N VAL A 155 12.22 -17.63 20.40
CA VAL A 155 13.53 -17.05 20.09
C VAL A 155 13.61 -16.91 18.57
N ARG A 156 13.45 -15.66 18.09
CA ARG A 156 13.55 -15.27 16.69
C ARG A 156 14.81 -14.42 16.49
N GLU A 157 15.15 -14.10 15.24
CA GLU A 157 16.21 -13.15 14.92
C GLU A 157 16.05 -11.84 15.73
N GLY A 158 17.09 -11.45 16.46
CA GLY A 158 17.10 -10.30 17.36
C GLY A 158 16.67 -10.57 18.81
N SER A 159 16.02 -11.71 19.11
CA SER A 159 15.53 -12.04 20.45
C SER A 159 16.65 -12.17 21.47
N TYR A 160 16.44 -11.60 22.66
CA TYR A 160 17.30 -11.82 23.82
C TYR A 160 16.83 -13.02 24.64
N PHE A 161 17.77 -13.81 25.16
CA PHE A 161 17.45 -14.90 26.09
C PHE A 161 18.62 -15.15 27.04
N PHE A 162 18.36 -15.91 28.10
CA PHE A 162 19.38 -16.30 29.05
C PHE A 162 19.81 -17.73 28.84
N ASP A 163 21.11 -17.92 28.60
CA ASP A 163 21.75 -19.21 28.68
C ASP A 163 22.36 -19.44 30.07
N LYS A 164 22.27 -20.68 30.57
CA LYS A 164 22.74 -21.03 31.92
C LYS A 164 24.27 -20.98 32.05
N ALA A 165 25.01 -21.17 30.96
CA ALA A 165 26.47 -21.20 30.95
C ALA A 165 27.09 -19.87 30.48
N GLN A 166 26.50 -19.23 29.46
CA GLN A 166 27.06 -18.06 28.80
C GLN A 166 26.39 -16.72 29.17
N GLY A 167 25.31 -16.75 29.94
CA GLY A 167 24.62 -15.55 30.41
C GLY A 167 23.66 -14.96 29.36
N LEU A 168 23.65 -13.64 29.21
CA LEU A 168 22.73 -12.98 28.27
C LEU A 168 23.19 -13.20 26.82
N MET A 169 22.32 -13.81 26.03
CA MET A 169 22.51 -14.11 24.61
C MET A 169 21.54 -13.30 23.76
N GLN A 170 21.91 -13.07 22.50
CA GLN A 170 21.05 -12.51 21.46
C GLN A 170 21.19 -13.33 20.18
N VAL A 171 20.08 -13.60 19.49
CA VAL A 171 20.14 -14.21 18.16
C VAL A 171 20.50 -13.14 17.13
N ILE A 172 21.60 -13.38 16.40
CA ILE A 172 22.09 -12.51 15.33
C ILE A 172 22.46 -13.41 14.14
N ASP A 173 21.91 -13.10 12.97
CA ASP A 173 22.08 -13.87 11.74
C ASP A 173 21.80 -15.38 11.95
N GLY A 174 20.76 -15.69 12.71
CA GLY A 174 20.35 -17.06 13.06
C GLY A 174 21.21 -17.76 14.13
N GLN A 175 22.24 -17.10 14.68
CA GLN A 175 23.14 -17.68 15.66
C GLN A 175 23.03 -17.01 17.04
N ALA A 176 23.14 -17.81 18.11
CA ALA A 176 23.21 -17.29 19.48
C ALA A 176 24.57 -16.64 19.76
N MET A 177 24.58 -15.32 19.90
CA MET A 177 25.77 -14.54 20.24
C MET A 177 25.71 -14.00 21.68
N ALA A 178 26.80 -14.17 22.43
CA ALA A 178 26.91 -13.65 23.78
C ALA A 178 26.99 -12.11 23.81
N VAL A 179 26.13 -11.47 24.61
CA VAL A 179 26.12 -10.01 24.78
C VAL A 179 27.29 -9.61 25.67
N LYS A 180 28.33 -9.02 25.07
CA LYS A 180 29.53 -8.57 25.81
C LYS A 180 29.19 -7.42 26.76
N VAL A 181 29.43 -7.62 28.06
CA VAL A 181 29.28 -6.57 29.07
C VAL A 181 30.49 -5.64 29.02
N ARG A 182 30.24 -4.33 28.91
CA ARG A 182 31.27 -3.30 28.98
C ARG A 182 31.95 -3.33 30.35
N LYS A 183 33.27 -3.56 30.39
CA LYS A 183 34.09 -3.49 31.62
C LYS A 183 34.85 -2.16 31.66
N GLY A 184 34.72 -1.41 32.75
CA GLY A 184 35.48 -0.18 33.00
C GLY A 184 35.17 0.98 32.04
N ARG A 185 36.21 1.71 31.60
CA ARG A 185 36.13 2.87 30.67
C ARG A 185 36.20 2.49 29.19
N SER A 186 36.16 1.20 28.83
CA SER A 186 36.20 0.78 27.42
C SER A 186 34.93 1.20 26.69
N SER A 187 35.04 1.51 25.40
CA SER A 187 33.87 1.76 24.52
C SER A 187 33.24 0.46 23.99
N ASP A 188 33.91 -0.68 24.18
CA ASP A 188 33.48 -1.99 23.69
C ASP A 188 32.46 -2.66 24.65
N GLY A 189 31.39 -3.21 24.09
CA GLY A 189 30.31 -3.88 24.83
C GLY A 189 29.16 -2.99 25.34
N VAL A 190 28.12 -3.64 25.84
CA VAL A 190 26.87 -3.06 26.34
C VAL A 190 27.01 -2.65 27.82
N PRO A 191 26.54 -1.46 28.25
CA PRO A 191 26.59 -1.05 29.65
C PRO A 191 25.93 -2.06 30.60
N GLU A 192 26.50 -2.27 31.80
CA GLU A 192 25.95 -3.20 32.79
C GLU A 192 24.48 -2.87 33.16
N LYS A 193 24.14 -1.58 33.21
CA LYS A 193 22.75 -1.14 33.40
C LYS A 193 21.82 -1.68 32.30
N HIS A 194 22.24 -1.65 31.04
CA HIS A 194 21.46 -2.13 29.90
C HIS A 194 21.25 -3.64 29.97
N VAL A 195 22.31 -4.40 30.30
CA VAL A 195 22.22 -5.85 30.53
C VAL A 195 21.19 -6.16 31.61
N ARG A 196 21.22 -5.44 32.74
CA ARG A 196 20.24 -5.62 33.84
C ARG A 196 18.81 -5.26 33.43
N ILE A 197 18.61 -4.25 32.59
CA ILE A 197 17.30 -3.87 32.04
C ILE A 197 16.76 -5.00 31.17
N VAL A 198 17.52 -5.43 30.15
CA VAL A 198 17.15 -6.54 29.25
C VAL A 198 16.81 -7.79 30.04
N SER A 199 17.63 -8.10 31.05
CA SER A 199 17.46 -9.27 31.91
C SER A 199 16.12 -9.30 32.66
N LYS A 200 15.55 -8.11 32.95
CA LYS A 200 14.27 -7.98 33.65
C LYS A 200 13.08 -7.79 32.71
N LEU A 201 13.32 -7.42 31.43
CA LEU A 201 12.30 -7.38 30.39
C LEU A 201 12.00 -8.77 29.80
N ILE A 202 13.00 -9.66 29.71
CA ILE A 202 12.80 -11.04 29.21
C ILE A 202 11.66 -11.78 29.95
N PRO A 203 11.61 -11.83 31.31
CA PRO A 203 10.52 -12.49 32.01
C PRO A 203 9.15 -11.83 31.79
N ILE A 204 9.12 -10.52 31.51
CA ILE A 204 7.89 -9.81 31.19
C ILE A 204 7.41 -10.26 29.81
N ARG A 205 8.27 -10.22 28.79
CA ARG A 205 7.98 -10.71 27.43
C ARG A 205 7.43 -12.13 27.46
N ASP A 206 8.16 -13.04 28.11
CA ASP A 206 7.81 -14.45 28.14
C ASP A 206 6.45 -14.67 28.83
N ALA A 207 6.18 -13.95 29.93
CA ALA A 207 4.89 -14.03 30.62
C ALA A 207 3.74 -13.40 29.81
N VAL A 208 3.98 -12.32 29.06
CA VAL A 208 2.98 -11.75 28.14
C VAL A 208 2.61 -12.77 27.08
N ARG A 209 3.61 -13.38 26.42
CA ARG A 209 3.38 -14.43 25.41
C ARG A 209 2.63 -15.63 25.99
N GLU A 210 2.97 -16.06 27.21
CA GLU A 210 2.26 -17.14 27.92
C GLU A 210 0.79 -16.79 28.17
N VAL A 211 0.48 -15.55 28.59
CA VAL A 211 -0.91 -15.08 28.77
C VAL A 211 -1.67 -15.10 27.44
N LEU A 212 -1.10 -14.51 26.37
CA LEU A 212 -1.75 -14.43 25.06
C LEU A 212 -2.04 -15.81 24.48
N LYS A 213 -1.04 -16.71 24.48
CA LYS A 213 -1.20 -18.09 24.00
C LYS A 213 -2.25 -18.87 24.80
N SER A 214 -2.31 -18.64 26.11
CA SER A 214 -3.32 -19.27 26.95
C SER A 214 -4.73 -18.75 26.65
N GLN A 215 -4.88 -17.44 26.42
CA GLN A 215 -6.17 -16.84 26.07
C GLN A 215 -6.66 -17.25 24.68
N GLU A 216 -5.76 -17.36 23.71
CA GLU A 216 -6.04 -17.81 22.35
C GLU A 216 -6.53 -19.27 22.32
N LEU A 217 -5.83 -20.17 23.01
CA LEU A 217 -6.17 -21.60 23.10
C LEU A 217 -7.28 -21.93 24.11
N ASP A 218 -7.96 -20.90 24.64
CA ASP A 218 -8.99 -20.99 25.69
C ASP A 218 -8.56 -21.81 26.94
N ARG A 219 -7.27 -21.75 27.29
CA ARG A 219 -6.67 -22.41 28.47
C ARG A 219 -6.64 -21.47 29.69
N PRO A 220 -6.67 -21.97 30.94
CA PRO A 220 -6.57 -21.11 32.13
C PRO A 220 -5.31 -20.22 32.12
N TRP A 221 -5.48 -18.89 32.17
CA TRP A 221 -4.37 -17.92 32.05
C TRP A 221 -4.05 -17.15 33.35
N ARG A 222 -4.74 -17.43 34.47
CA ARG A 222 -4.57 -16.69 35.73
C ARG A 222 -3.14 -16.79 36.28
N ASP A 223 -2.53 -17.97 36.20
CA ASP A 223 -1.16 -18.18 36.69
C ASP A 223 -0.15 -17.40 35.86
N ALA A 224 -0.31 -17.38 34.54
CA ALA A 224 0.50 -16.57 33.64
C ALA A 224 0.33 -15.07 33.92
N GLN A 225 -0.89 -14.60 34.20
CA GLN A 225 -1.13 -13.20 34.62
C GLN A 225 -0.47 -12.86 35.96
N MET A 226 -0.45 -13.78 36.93
CA MET A 226 0.26 -13.58 38.19
C MET A 226 1.78 -13.48 37.96
N LYS A 227 2.36 -14.35 37.13
CA LYS A 227 3.78 -14.27 36.73
C LYS A 227 4.10 -12.92 36.09
N LEU A 228 3.24 -12.47 35.16
CA LEU A 228 3.37 -11.17 34.50
C LEU A 228 3.35 -10.02 35.50
N ARG A 229 2.39 -10.02 36.43
CA ARG A 229 2.27 -8.99 37.48
C ARG A 229 3.52 -8.93 38.36
N ILE A 230 4.04 -10.08 38.78
CA ILE A 230 5.26 -10.17 39.58
C ILE A 230 6.47 -9.65 38.80
N ALA A 231 6.64 -10.08 37.55
CA ALA A 231 7.74 -9.65 36.69
C ALA A 231 7.71 -8.13 36.45
N TRP A 232 6.55 -7.58 36.12
CA TRP A 232 6.33 -6.15 35.90
C TRP A 232 6.58 -5.33 37.17
N SER A 233 5.99 -5.69 38.32
CA SER A 233 6.22 -4.98 39.59
C SER A 233 7.70 -4.97 40.00
N ASN A 234 8.42 -6.07 39.75
CA ASN A 234 9.86 -6.15 40.00
C ASN A 234 10.67 -5.23 39.07
N PHE A 235 10.27 -5.10 37.80
CA PHE A 235 10.90 -4.18 36.86
C PHE A 235 10.66 -2.73 37.28
N VAL A 236 9.39 -2.35 37.51
CA VAL A 236 9.01 -0.98 37.88
C VAL A 236 9.70 -0.53 39.17
N ARG A 237 9.81 -1.41 40.17
CA ARG A 237 10.55 -1.13 41.41
C ARG A 237 12.05 -0.86 41.18
N ALA A 238 12.65 -1.49 40.17
CA ALA A 238 14.08 -1.39 39.90
C ALA A 238 14.46 -0.24 38.95
N PHE A 239 13.60 0.06 37.97
CA PHE A 239 13.93 0.95 36.85
C PHE A 239 12.88 2.04 36.56
N GLY A 240 11.74 2.04 37.24
CA GLY A 240 10.59 2.85 36.88
C GLY A 240 9.75 2.24 35.73
N PRO A 241 8.80 3.00 35.17
CA PRO A 241 7.98 2.57 34.03
C PRO A 241 8.79 2.00 32.86
N ILE A 242 8.24 1.02 32.13
CA ILE A 242 8.88 0.48 30.92
C ILE A 242 9.02 1.58 29.87
N ASN A 243 7.97 2.39 29.73
CA ASN A 243 7.80 3.43 28.72
C ASN A 243 8.36 4.81 29.12
N THR A 244 9.15 4.91 30.19
CA THR A 244 9.80 6.16 30.59
C THR A 244 10.43 6.84 29.37
N THR A 245 10.03 8.08 29.10
CA THR A 245 10.43 8.84 27.92
C THR A 245 10.99 10.19 28.33
N VAL A 246 12.18 10.51 27.83
CA VAL A 246 12.85 11.80 28.03
C VAL A 246 12.77 12.57 26.73
N VAL A 247 12.08 13.72 26.75
CA VAL A 247 11.94 14.61 25.59
C VAL A 247 13.00 15.70 25.67
N SER A 248 13.70 15.93 24.56
CA SER A 248 14.65 17.04 24.41
C SER A 248 14.39 17.78 23.11
N THR A 249 14.26 19.10 23.19
CA THR A 249 14.03 19.98 22.03
C THR A 249 15.34 20.62 21.60
N THR A 250 15.68 20.50 20.32
CA THR A 250 16.85 21.14 19.70
C THR A 250 16.36 22.04 18.57
N GLU A 251 16.74 23.32 18.59
CA GLU A 251 16.44 24.26 17.52
C GLU A 251 17.67 24.36 16.60
N ASP A 252 17.44 24.19 15.30
CA ASP A 252 18.47 24.41 14.29
C ASP A 252 18.75 25.92 14.16
N PRO A 253 19.96 26.40 14.48
CA PRO A 253 20.28 27.82 14.47
C PRO A 253 20.31 28.46 13.07
N GLU A 254 20.40 27.68 11.99
CA GLU A 254 20.41 28.20 10.62
C GLU A 254 19.00 28.23 9.99
N THR A 255 18.18 27.24 10.31
CA THR A 255 16.85 27.08 9.69
C THR A 255 15.69 27.50 10.60
N GLY A 256 15.94 27.67 11.90
CA GLY A 256 14.91 27.87 12.93
C GLY A 256 14.01 26.64 13.12
N GLU A 257 14.39 25.48 12.58
CA GLU A 257 13.60 24.25 12.68
C GLU A 257 13.74 23.66 14.08
N VAL A 258 12.62 23.56 14.80
CA VAL A 258 12.56 22.94 16.14
C VAL A 258 12.39 21.43 15.98
N ARG A 259 13.34 20.64 16.49
CA ARG A 259 13.30 19.18 16.49
C ARG A 259 13.17 18.64 17.90
N GLU A 260 12.09 17.93 18.16
CA GLU A 260 11.90 17.16 19.40
C GLU A 260 12.48 15.76 19.26
N THR A 261 13.28 15.34 20.23
CA THR A 261 13.88 14.00 20.30
C THR A 261 13.36 13.27 21.51
N HIS A 262 12.79 12.08 21.30
CA HIS A 262 12.20 11.25 22.36
C HIS A 262 13.13 10.07 22.66
N ARG A 263 13.74 10.04 23.85
CA ARG A 263 14.64 8.97 24.29
C ARG A 263 13.96 8.06 25.31
N ARG A 264 14.02 6.74 25.10
CA ARG A 264 13.37 5.74 25.97
C ARG A 264 14.41 4.89 26.71
N PRO A 265 14.96 5.33 27.86
CA PRO A 265 16.09 4.67 28.52
C PRO A 265 15.86 3.20 28.89
N ASN A 266 14.62 2.81 29.17
CA ASN A 266 14.27 1.45 29.59
C ASN A 266 13.95 0.52 28.40
N LEU A 267 13.44 1.04 27.28
CA LEU A 267 13.20 0.26 26.06
C LEU A 267 14.40 0.22 25.11
N GLN A 268 15.21 1.28 25.05
CA GLN A 268 16.35 1.39 24.13
C GLN A 268 17.31 0.18 24.18
N PRO A 269 17.65 -0.39 25.36
CA PRO A 269 18.51 -1.56 25.43
C PRO A 269 17.91 -2.84 24.85
N PHE A 270 16.59 -2.88 24.69
CA PHE A 270 15.81 -4.05 24.29
C PHE A 270 15.20 -3.88 22.89
N LEU A 271 15.56 -2.81 22.17
CA LEU A 271 14.93 -2.41 20.90
C LEU A 271 15.10 -3.45 19.78
N ASP A 272 16.20 -4.20 19.79
CA ASP A 272 16.45 -5.22 18.78
C ASP A 272 15.58 -6.47 18.97
N ASP A 273 14.98 -6.66 20.16
CA ASP A 273 14.06 -7.76 20.43
C ASP A 273 12.76 -7.60 19.62
N PRO A 274 12.29 -8.64 18.92
CA PRO A 274 11.07 -8.57 18.13
C PRO A 274 9.83 -8.24 18.97
N ASP A 275 9.82 -8.57 20.26
CA ASP A 275 8.68 -8.36 21.15
C ASP A 275 8.83 -7.11 22.03
N CYS A 276 9.83 -6.25 21.75
CA CYS A 276 10.04 -5.00 22.48
C CYS A 276 8.76 -4.15 22.56
N TRP A 277 8.07 -3.99 21.43
CA TRP A 277 6.86 -3.17 21.36
C TRP A 277 5.65 -3.84 21.98
N LEU A 278 5.61 -5.17 22.02
CA LEU A 278 4.59 -5.92 22.74
C LEU A 278 4.78 -5.73 24.25
N VAL A 279 6.02 -5.78 24.74
CA VAL A 279 6.33 -5.44 26.14
C VAL A 279 5.99 -3.98 26.44
N ALA A 280 6.19 -3.07 25.50
CA ALA A 280 5.83 -1.67 25.66
C ALA A 280 4.31 -1.42 25.70
N SER A 281 3.48 -2.27 25.08
CA SER A 281 2.02 -2.05 24.98
C SER A 281 1.23 -2.46 26.24
N ILE A 282 1.85 -3.14 27.19
CA ILE A 282 1.16 -3.67 28.37
C ILE A 282 0.89 -2.64 29.47
N GLU A 283 1.45 -1.43 29.38
CA GLU A 283 1.23 -0.36 30.36
C GLU A 283 0.75 0.91 29.69
N ASP A 284 -0.14 1.63 30.38
CA ASP A 284 -0.60 2.95 30.01
C ASP A 284 0.31 3.99 30.67
N TYR A 285 1.10 4.71 29.87
CA TYR A 285 2.16 5.60 30.34
C TYR A 285 1.77 7.07 30.15
N ASP A 286 1.78 7.80 31.25
CA ASP A 286 1.58 9.24 31.30
C ASP A 286 2.94 9.96 31.24
N LEU A 287 3.18 10.65 30.13
CA LEU A 287 4.40 11.41 29.88
C LEU A 287 4.55 12.61 30.81
N GLU A 288 3.45 13.26 31.22
CA GLU A 288 3.51 14.48 32.03
C GLU A 288 3.97 14.17 33.46
N ASN A 289 3.52 13.04 34.00
CA ASN A 289 3.76 12.65 35.37
C ASN A 289 4.87 11.59 35.53
N ASP A 290 5.41 11.06 34.43
CA ASP A 290 6.33 9.91 34.40
C ASP A 290 5.81 8.71 35.22
N THR A 291 4.52 8.43 35.08
CA THR A 291 3.85 7.30 35.77
C THR A 291 3.24 6.34 34.77
N ALA A 292 3.17 5.06 35.15
CA ALA A 292 2.52 4.03 34.35
C ALA A 292 1.49 3.26 35.17
N LYS A 293 0.38 2.91 34.52
CA LYS A 293 -0.65 2.02 35.05
C LYS A 293 -0.61 0.68 34.31
N PRO A 294 -0.86 -0.45 35.00
CA PRO A 294 -0.97 -1.74 34.32
C PRO A 294 -2.14 -1.71 33.33
N GLY A 295 -1.91 -2.18 32.11
CA GLY A 295 -2.92 -2.28 31.07
C GLY A 295 -3.88 -3.46 31.26
N PRO A 296 -4.85 -3.64 30.34
CA PRO A 296 -5.93 -4.62 30.48
C PRO A 296 -5.46 -6.08 30.63
N ILE A 297 -4.33 -6.45 30.00
CA ILE A 297 -3.78 -7.82 30.03
C ILE A 297 -3.49 -8.35 31.45
N PHE A 298 -3.33 -7.47 32.44
CA PHE A 298 -3.07 -7.83 33.84
C PHE A 298 -4.32 -8.26 34.62
N ALA A 299 -5.52 -8.06 34.09
CA ALA A 299 -6.79 -8.30 34.79
C ALA A 299 -7.87 -8.92 33.91
N GLU A 300 -7.86 -8.61 32.62
CA GLU A 300 -8.93 -8.94 31.67
C GLU A 300 -8.45 -9.94 30.62
N ARG A 301 -9.42 -10.58 29.97
CA ARG A 301 -9.17 -11.34 28.75
C ARG A 301 -9.01 -10.32 27.61
N VAL A 302 -7.83 -10.27 27.01
CA VAL A 302 -7.55 -9.38 25.88
C VAL A 302 -7.83 -10.07 24.56
N ILE A 303 -7.53 -11.37 24.43
CA ILE A 303 -7.85 -12.14 23.21
C ILE A 303 -9.06 -13.05 23.47
N ALA A 304 -10.09 -12.92 22.64
CA ALA A 304 -11.22 -13.84 22.61
C ALA A 304 -11.09 -14.80 21.41
N PRO A 305 -11.45 -16.10 21.56
CA PRO A 305 -11.54 -17.01 20.44
C PRO A 305 -12.65 -16.54 19.50
N PRO A 306 -12.51 -16.74 18.17
CA PRO A 306 -13.55 -16.37 17.23
C PRO A 306 -14.86 -17.08 17.59
N ALA A 307 -15.91 -16.33 17.90
CA ALA A 307 -17.24 -16.90 18.08
C ALA A 307 -17.89 -17.12 16.71
N PRO A 308 -18.52 -18.29 16.46
CA PRO A 308 -19.23 -18.51 15.20
C PRO A 308 -20.36 -17.49 15.05
N PRO A 309 -20.60 -16.97 13.83
CA PRO A 309 -21.65 -15.99 13.61
C PRO A 309 -23.03 -16.62 13.87
N VAL A 310 -23.90 -15.87 14.54
CA VAL A 310 -25.32 -16.21 14.67
C VAL A 310 -26.04 -15.62 13.47
N ILE A 311 -26.55 -16.50 12.60
CA ILE A 311 -27.24 -16.12 11.37
C ILE A 311 -28.72 -16.44 11.52
N THR A 312 -29.58 -15.40 11.57
CA THR A 312 -31.03 -15.57 11.71
C THR A 312 -31.85 -14.96 10.58
N SER A 313 -31.21 -14.20 9.68
CA SER A 313 -31.84 -13.49 8.57
C SER A 313 -30.89 -13.31 7.39
N ALA A 314 -31.41 -12.93 6.22
CA ALA A 314 -30.57 -12.56 5.08
C ALA A 314 -29.70 -11.34 5.35
N ALA A 315 -30.15 -10.41 6.20
CA ALA A 315 -29.34 -9.28 6.64
C ALA A 315 -28.13 -9.73 7.49
N ASP A 316 -28.33 -10.68 8.41
CA ASP A 316 -27.24 -11.25 9.21
C ASP A 316 -26.24 -12.00 8.32
N ALA A 317 -26.74 -12.82 7.39
CA ALA A 317 -25.91 -13.54 6.44
C ALA A 317 -25.15 -12.58 5.52
N LEU A 318 -25.78 -11.50 5.02
CA LEU A 318 -25.10 -10.45 4.26
C LEU A 318 -23.97 -9.81 5.08
N ALA A 319 -24.21 -9.51 6.37
CA ALA A 319 -23.18 -8.97 7.25
C ALA A 319 -21.99 -9.93 7.42
N VAL A 320 -22.26 -11.24 7.50
CA VAL A 320 -21.23 -12.29 7.53
C VAL A 320 -20.45 -12.32 6.22
N VAL A 321 -21.13 -12.35 5.08
CA VAL A 321 -20.50 -12.39 3.75
C VAL A 321 -19.68 -11.13 3.48
N LEU A 322 -20.16 -9.94 3.84
CA LEU A 322 -19.37 -8.71 3.75
C LEU A 322 -18.15 -8.76 4.65
N ASN A 323 -18.27 -9.34 5.85
CA ASN A 323 -17.15 -9.52 6.77
C ASN A 323 -16.17 -10.62 6.33
N GLU A 324 -16.58 -11.62 5.55
CA GLU A 324 -15.73 -12.73 5.11
C GLU A 324 -15.10 -12.51 3.74
N ARG A 325 -15.85 -11.91 2.81
CA ARG A 325 -15.45 -11.76 1.39
C ARG A 325 -15.28 -10.30 0.95
N GLY A 326 -15.81 -9.33 1.71
CA GLY A 326 -15.71 -7.91 1.38
C GLY A 326 -16.62 -7.43 0.23
N HIS A 327 -17.41 -8.32 -0.38
CA HIS A 327 -18.38 -7.99 -1.43
C HIS A 327 -19.70 -8.74 -1.22
N VAL A 328 -20.75 -8.36 -1.94
CA VAL A 328 -22.03 -9.07 -1.91
C VAL A 328 -21.90 -10.35 -2.74
N ASP A 329 -22.25 -11.48 -2.15
CA ASP A 329 -22.27 -12.79 -2.80
C ASP A 329 -23.59 -13.50 -2.46
N PRO A 330 -24.63 -13.34 -3.29
CA PRO A 330 -25.94 -13.95 -3.02
C PRO A 330 -25.90 -15.48 -2.96
N ASP A 331 -24.96 -16.11 -3.66
CA ASP A 331 -24.81 -17.56 -3.68
C ASP A 331 -24.29 -18.05 -2.31
N HIS A 332 -23.24 -17.41 -1.77
CA HIS A 332 -22.75 -17.71 -0.41
C HIS A 332 -23.78 -17.38 0.69
N ILE A 333 -24.55 -16.28 0.54
CA ILE A 333 -25.64 -15.95 1.48
C ILE A 333 -26.72 -17.05 1.47
N ALA A 334 -27.05 -17.59 0.29
CA ALA A 334 -28.01 -18.68 0.15
C ALA A 334 -27.51 -19.99 0.77
N GLU A 335 -26.22 -20.30 0.62
CA GLU A 335 -25.57 -21.43 1.29
C GLU A 335 -25.63 -21.33 2.82
N LEU A 336 -25.28 -20.16 3.39
CA LEU A 336 -25.32 -19.92 4.84
C LEU A 336 -26.73 -20.05 5.45
N LEU A 337 -27.77 -19.77 4.67
CA LEU A 337 -29.17 -19.86 5.09
C LEU A 337 -29.85 -21.18 4.70
N HIS A 338 -29.18 -22.02 3.91
CA HIS A 338 -29.76 -23.21 3.28
C HIS A 338 -31.07 -22.89 2.52
N ARG A 339 -31.06 -21.83 1.70
CA ARG A 339 -32.22 -21.34 0.93
C ARG A 339 -31.88 -21.18 -0.55
N ASP A 340 -32.91 -20.97 -1.36
CA ASP A 340 -32.71 -20.62 -2.77
C ASP A 340 -32.17 -19.19 -2.92
N ARG A 341 -31.32 -18.99 -3.93
CA ARG A 341 -30.69 -17.71 -4.23
C ARG A 341 -31.71 -16.60 -4.51
N ASP A 342 -32.76 -16.91 -5.26
CA ASP A 342 -33.76 -15.90 -5.66
C ASP A 342 -34.60 -15.45 -4.46
N ASP A 343 -34.88 -16.36 -3.51
CA ASP A 343 -35.56 -16.04 -2.26
C ASP A 343 -34.72 -15.11 -1.37
N VAL A 344 -33.41 -15.33 -1.32
CA VAL A 344 -32.47 -14.48 -0.58
C VAL A 344 -32.37 -13.10 -1.21
N ILE A 345 -32.27 -13.02 -2.54
CA ILE A 345 -32.27 -11.75 -3.27
C ILE A 345 -33.56 -10.98 -3.03
N ALA A 346 -34.71 -11.67 -3.03
CA ALA A 346 -36.01 -11.07 -2.75
C ALA A 346 -36.12 -10.54 -1.31
N GLU A 347 -35.61 -11.27 -0.32
CA GLU A 347 -35.57 -10.82 1.08
C GLU A 347 -34.66 -9.62 1.30
N LEU A 348 -33.46 -9.64 0.70
CA LEU A 348 -32.52 -8.52 0.78
C LEU A 348 -33.07 -7.26 0.08
N GLY A 349 -33.89 -7.42 -0.95
CA GLY A 349 -34.67 -6.34 -1.56
C GLY A 349 -33.81 -5.15 -1.96
N SER A 350 -34.06 -3.98 -1.37
CA SER A 350 -33.35 -2.73 -1.65
C SER A 350 -31.99 -2.61 -0.94
N ALA A 351 -31.56 -3.60 -0.16
CA ALA A 351 -30.25 -3.60 0.48
C ALA A 351 -29.12 -3.89 -0.51
N ILE A 352 -29.42 -4.55 -1.63
CA ILE A 352 -28.47 -4.91 -2.68
C ILE A 352 -29.03 -4.61 -4.08
N PHE A 353 -28.15 -4.29 -5.02
CA PHE A 353 -28.48 -4.08 -6.42
C PHE A 353 -27.49 -4.83 -7.31
N ARG A 354 -27.97 -5.29 -8.46
CA ARG A 354 -27.13 -5.87 -9.50
C ARG A 354 -26.74 -4.78 -10.48
N ASP A 355 -25.46 -4.55 -10.70
CA ASP A 355 -24.99 -3.54 -11.63
C ASP A 355 -25.21 -4.02 -13.09
N PRO A 356 -25.94 -3.27 -13.94
CA PRO A 356 -26.11 -3.62 -15.35
C PRO A 356 -24.83 -3.54 -16.18
N ALA A 357 -23.79 -2.84 -15.71
CA ALA A 357 -22.55 -2.66 -16.48
C ALA A 357 -21.68 -3.93 -16.51
N ASP A 358 -21.59 -4.66 -15.40
CA ASP A 358 -20.73 -5.84 -15.24
C ASP A 358 -21.44 -7.06 -14.63
N GLY A 359 -22.70 -6.91 -14.20
CA GLY A 359 -23.50 -7.97 -13.60
C GLY A 359 -23.21 -8.23 -12.11
N SER A 360 -22.30 -7.48 -11.49
CA SER A 360 -21.88 -7.63 -10.09
C SER A 360 -22.99 -7.25 -9.10
N TRP A 361 -23.00 -7.89 -7.93
CA TRP A 361 -23.89 -7.50 -6.83
C TRP A 361 -23.19 -6.51 -5.90
N GLN A 362 -23.87 -5.41 -5.61
CA GLN A 362 -23.35 -4.33 -4.78
C GLN A 362 -24.34 -4.01 -3.67
N THR A 363 -23.84 -3.53 -2.53
CA THR A 363 -24.68 -2.98 -1.48
C THR A 363 -25.35 -1.68 -1.96
N ALA A 364 -26.49 -1.33 -1.37
CA ALA A 364 -27.25 -0.13 -1.73
C ALA A 364 -26.40 1.15 -1.67
N ASP A 365 -25.57 1.30 -0.63
CA ASP A 365 -24.68 2.46 -0.47
C ASP A 365 -23.61 2.53 -1.58
N ALA A 366 -23.12 1.39 -2.08
CA ALA A 366 -22.16 1.34 -3.17
C ALA A 366 -22.81 1.65 -4.52
N TYR A 367 -23.94 1.01 -4.82
CA TYR A 367 -24.61 1.18 -6.11
C TYR A 367 -25.20 2.58 -6.29
N LEU A 368 -25.83 3.13 -5.25
CA LEU A 368 -26.53 4.43 -5.28
C LEU A 368 -25.62 5.64 -4.99
N SER A 369 -24.31 5.45 -5.06
CA SER A 369 -23.30 6.52 -4.93
C SER A 369 -22.41 6.62 -6.17
N GLY A 370 -21.55 7.64 -6.23
CA GLY A 370 -20.71 7.93 -7.39
C GLY A 370 -21.50 8.64 -8.50
N PRO A 371 -21.19 8.43 -9.80
CA PRO A 371 -21.80 9.12 -10.93
C PRO A 371 -23.23 8.62 -11.22
N VAL A 372 -24.19 9.01 -10.40
CA VAL A 372 -25.56 8.44 -10.40
C VAL A 372 -26.40 8.80 -11.62
N ARG A 373 -26.09 9.90 -12.34
CA ARG A 373 -26.76 10.22 -13.61
C ARG A 373 -26.32 9.29 -14.71
N ASP A 374 -25.03 8.94 -14.76
CA ASP A 374 -24.51 8.01 -15.75
C ASP A 374 -24.99 6.59 -15.45
N LYS A 375 -24.97 6.19 -14.17
CA LYS A 375 -25.57 4.92 -13.74
C LYS A 375 -27.06 4.84 -14.09
N LEU A 376 -27.82 5.93 -13.95
CA LEU A 376 -29.24 5.96 -14.32
C LEU A 376 -29.44 5.70 -15.82
N LYS A 377 -28.66 6.35 -16.70
CA LYS A 377 -28.73 6.12 -18.15
C LYS A 377 -28.47 4.65 -18.50
N VAL A 378 -27.46 4.03 -17.88
CA VAL A 378 -27.14 2.61 -18.09
C VAL A 378 -28.26 1.71 -17.57
N ALA A 379 -28.81 2.02 -16.38
CA ALA A 379 -29.93 1.26 -15.80
C ALA A 379 -31.21 1.37 -16.63
N GLU A 380 -31.54 2.54 -17.20
CA GLU A 380 -32.69 2.72 -18.08
C GLU A 380 -32.54 1.92 -19.38
N ALA A 381 -31.35 1.95 -19.99
CA ALA A 381 -31.05 1.16 -21.18
C ALA A 381 -31.15 -0.35 -20.90
N ALA A 382 -30.66 -0.81 -19.75
CA ALA A 382 -30.76 -2.20 -19.33
C ALA A 382 -32.22 -2.60 -19.01
N ALA A 383 -32.97 -1.74 -18.33
CA ALA A 383 -34.38 -1.99 -17.97
C ALA A 383 -35.30 -2.10 -19.19
N ALA A 384 -34.95 -1.45 -20.31
CA ALA A 384 -35.66 -1.60 -21.57
C ALA A 384 -35.51 -3.01 -22.18
N LEU A 385 -34.45 -3.75 -21.83
CA LEU A 385 -34.17 -5.11 -22.31
C LEU A 385 -34.56 -6.17 -21.28
N ASP A 386 -34.31 -5.92 -19.99
CA ASP A 386 -34.59 -6.81 -18.88
C ASP A 386 -35.33 -6.04 -17.75
N PRO A 387 -36.63 -6.31 -17.54
CA PRO A 387 -37.43 -5.67 -16.50
C PRO A 387 -36.89 -5.83 -15.06
N ALA A 388 -35.99 -6.78 -14.80
CA ALA A 388 -35.37 -6.95 -13.47
C ALA A 388 -34.59 -5.69 -13.03
N TYR A 389 -34.07 -4.90 -13.97
CA TYR A 389 -33.36 -3.64 -13.68
C TYR A 389 -34.29 -2.46 -13.39
N GLN A 390 -35.62 -2.61 -13.47
CA GLN A 390 -36.56 -1.52 -13.16
C GLN A 390 -36.41 -1.01 -11.72
N ARG A 391 -36.06 -1.91 -10.79
CA ARG A 391 -35.77 -1.55 -9.40
C ARG A 391 -34.55 -0.62 -9.28
N ASN A 392 -33.55 -0.80 -10.13
CA ASN A 392 -32.34 0.02 -10.16
C ASN A 392 -32.70 1.44 -10.62
N VAL A 393 -33.51 1.56 -11.68
CA VAL A 393 -34.00 2.85 -12.20
C VAL A 393 -34.75 3.60 -11.11
N THR A 394 -35.69 2.93 -10.43
CA THR A 394 -36.50 3.55 -9.36
C THR A 394 -35.62 4.06 -8.22
N ALA A 395 -34.64 3.27 -7.79
CA ALA A 395 -33.71 3.67 -6.73
C ALA A 395 -32.78 4.83 -7.17
N LEU A 396 -32.25 4.77 -8.40
CA LEU A 396 -31.37 5.81 -8.93
C LEU A 396 -32.08 7.14 -9.17
N VAL A 397 -33.35 7.13 -9.57
CA VAL A 397 -34.18 8.35 -9.67
C VAL A 397 -34.32 9.02 -8.30
N GLY A 398 -34.47 8.22 -7.23
CA GLY A 398 -34.64 8.73 -5.86
C GLY A 398 -33.41 9.40 -5.27
N VAL A 399 -32.20 9.11 -5.78
CA VAL A 399 -30.93 9.66 -5.26
C VAL A 399 -30.31 10.73 -6.16
N GLN A 400 -31.00 11.16 -7.24
CA GLN A 400 -30.46 12.17 -8.14
C GLN A 400 -30.22 13.50 -7.40
N PRO A 401 -29.01 14.10 -7.54
CA PRO A 401 -28.76 15.44 -7.05
C PRO A 401 -29.72 16.44 -7.70
N ALA A 402 -30.26 17.37 -6.92
CA ALA A 402 -31.09 18.45 -7.46
C ALA A 402 -30.27 19.29 -8.44
N ASP A 403 -30.83 19.58 -9.62
CA ASP A 403 -30.17 20.39 -10.64
C ASP A 403 -29.82 21.78 -10.09
N LEU A 404 -28.55 22.16 -10.25
CA LEU A 404 -28.09 23.52 -9.98
C LEU A 404 -28.69 24.45 -11.02
N ARG A 405 -29.28 25.55 -10.55
CA ARG A 405 -29.84 26.59 -11.42
C ARG A 405 -28.72 27.40 -12.04
N PRO A 406 -28.95 28.10 -13.18
CA PRO A 406 -27.96 29.00 -13.76
C PRO A 406 -27.38 30.02 -12.75
N SER A 407 -28.20 30.51 -11.80
CA SER A 407 -27.76 31.42 -10.73
C SER A 407 -26.78 30.80 -9.74
N ASP A 408 -26.81 29.48 -9.60
CA ASP A 408 -25.95 28.72 -8.68
C ASP A 408 -24.64 28.28 -9.38
N ILE A 409 -24.52 28.51 -10.70
CA ILE A 409 -23.38 28.13 -11.52
C ILE A 409 -22.49 29.35 -11.83
N THR A 410 -21.26 29.34 -11.32
CA THR A 410 -20.29 30.39 -11.65
C THR A 410 -19.57 30.06 -12.97
N ALA A 411 -20.05 30.62 -14.08
CA ALA A 411 -19.36 30.57 -15.37
C ALA A 411 -18.17 31.55 -15.38
N ARG A 412 -16.97 31.06 -15.68
CA ARG A 412 -15.75 31.87 -15.78
C ARG A 412 -15.08 31.63 -17.12
N LEU A 413 -14.52 32.69 -17.72
CA LEU A 413 -13.61 32.55 -18.85
C LEU A 413 -12.47 31.60 -18.46
N GLY A 414 -12.22 30.60 -19.29
CA GLY A 414 -11.21 29.56 -19.06
C GLY A 414 -11.73 28.30 -18.38
N ALA A 415 -13.02 28.24 -18.02
CA ALA A 415 -13.61 27.03 -17.46
C ALA A 415 -13.67 25.92 -18.54
N PRO A 416 -13.14 24.71 -18.28
CA PRO A 416 -12.93 23.67 -19.29
C PRO A 416 -14.22 23.04 -19.83
N TRP A 417 -15.36 23.31 -19.20
CA TRP A 417 -16.67 22.81 -19.62
C TRP A 417 -17.40 23.76 -20.57
N ILE A 418 -16.93 25.00 -20.70
CA ILE A 418 -17.49 25.98 -21.64
C ILE A 418 -16.86 25.73 -23.02
N PRO A 419 -17.66 25.46 -24.06
CA PRO A 419 -17.13 25.26 -25.41
C PRO A 419 -16.42 26.50 -25.95
N ALA A 420 -15.33 26.30 -26.72
CA ALA A 420 -14.61 27.41 -27.36
C ALA A 420 -15.52 28.23 -28.30
N ALA A 421 -16.50 27.60 -28.94
CA ALA A 421 -17.48 28.25 -29.80
C ALA A 421 -18.27 29.34 -29.08
N ASP A 422 -18.65 29.12 -27.82
CA ASP A 422 -19.36 30.13 -27.01
C ASP A 422 -18.47 31.34 -26.69
N ILE A 423 -17.17 31.12 -26.52
CA ILE A 423 -16.21 32.21 -26.27
C ILE A 423 -15.97 33.02 -27.55
N VAL A 424 -15.91 32.36 -28.71
CA VAL A 424 -15.83 33.03 -30.02
C VAL A 424 -17.09 33.86 -30.26
N ALA A 425 -18.28 33.30 -29.99
CA ALA A 425 -19.55 34.02 -30.11
C ALA A 425 -19.62 35.24 -29.19
N PHE A 426 -19.17 35.12 -27.94
CA PHE A 426 -19.09 36.26 -27.01
C PHE A 426 -18.26 37.41 -27.58
N VAL A 427 -17.07 37.10 -28.14
CA VAL A 427 -16.18 38.13 -28.69
C VAL A 427 -16.75 38.74 -29.96
N HIS A 428 -17.39 37.93 -30.81
CA HIS A 428 -18.06 38.43 -32.00
C HIS A 428 -19.20 39.38 -31.65
N GLU A 429 -20.11 38.99 -30.74
CA GLU A 429 -21.27 39.80 -30.35
C GLU A 429 -20.91 41.05 -29.54
N THR A 430 -19.89 40.96 -28.68
CA THR A 430 -19.56 42.03 -27.72
C THR A 430 -18.50 42.99 -28.25
N MET A 431 -17.56 42.50 -29.06
CA MET A 431 -16.40 43.27 -29.54
C MET A 431 -16.38 43.43 -31.06
N GLY A 432 -17.29 42.77 -31.80
CA GLY A 432 -17.39 42.87 -33.26
C GLY A 432 -16.19 42.28 -34.01
N ALA A 433 -15.48 41.33 -33.40
CA ALA A 433 -14.28 40.73 -33.96
C ALA A 433 -14.43 39.21 -34.10
N GLU A 434 -14.10 38.68 -35.28
CA GLU A 434 -13.92 37.24 -35.46
C GLU A 434 -12.55 36.83 -34.93
N ILE A 435 -12.48 35.86 -34.03
CA ILE A 435 -11.23 35.36 -33.43
C ILE A 435 -11.14 33.83 -33.58
N ARG A 436 -9.94 33.28 -33.38
CA ARG A 436 -9.75 31.84 -33.20
C ARG A 436 -9.26 31.52 -31.80
N ILE A 437 -9.80 30.45 -31.23
CA ILE A 437 -9.42 29.95 -29.92
C ILE A 437 -9.13 28.46 -30.05
N HIS A 438 -7.92 28.06 -29.64
CA HIS A 438 -7.55 26.66 -29.47
C HIS A 438 -7.59 26.33 -27.98
N HIS A 439 -8.27 25.25 -27.63
CA HIS A 439 -8.35 24.75 -26.25
C HIS A 439 -7.76 23.35 -26.21
N MET A 440 -6.78 23.14 -25.35
CA MET A 440 -6.23 21.83 -25.02
C MET A 440 -6.66 21.46 -23.60
N PRO A 441 -7.74 20.68 -23.44
CA PRO A 441 -8.24 20.28 -22.13
C PRO A 441 -7.19 19.58 -21.26
N GLU A 442 -6.32 18.77 -21.86
CA GLU A 442 -5.29 17.98 -21.18
C GLU A 442 -4.24 18.84 -20.46
N LEU A 443 -3.96 20.03 -21.00
CA LEU A 443 -2.99 20.98 -20.43
C LEU A 443 -3.68 22.16 -19.70
N ALA A 444 -5.01 22.16 -19.65
CA ALA A 444 -5.83 23.29 -19.21
C ALA A 444 -5.34 24.63 -19.81
N SER A 445 -4.97 24.61 -21.10
CA SER A 445 -4.38 25.76 -21.78
C SER A 445 -5.26 26.26 -22.92
N TRP A 446 -5.33 27.59 -23.02
CA TRP A 446 -6.08 28.30 -24.05
C TRP A 446 -5.14 29.16 -24.87
N THR A 447 -5.14 28.98 -26.18
CA THR A 447 -4.41 29.85 -27.12
C THR A 447 -5.43 30.74 -27.83
N VAL A 448 -5.20 32.05 -27.80
CA VAL A 448 -6.10 33.06 -28.39
C VAL A 448 -5.42 33.75 -29.55
N GLU A 449 -6.01 33.64 -30.74
CA GLU A 449 -5.60 34.39 -31.92
C GLU A 449 -6.56 35.56 -32.16
N ALA A 450 -6.20 36.71 -31.58
CA ALA A 450 -7.03 37.92 -31.57
C ALA A 450 -6.23 39.20 -31.88
N ARG A 451 -5.21 39.12 -32.74
CA ARG A 451 -4.31 40.26 -33.06
C ARG A 451 -5.06 41.47 -33.63
N GLN A 452 -6.12 41.23 -34.38
CA GLN A 452 -7.04 42.23 -34.94
C GLN A 452 -7.65 43.14 -33.88
N LEU A 453 -7.88 42.66 -32.65
CA LEU A 453 -8.36 43.51 -31.55
C LEU A 453 -7.33 44.56 -31.13
N GLY A 454 -6.05 44.37 -31.42
CA GLY A 454 -5.03 45.40 -31.19
C GLY A 454 -5.11 46.57 -32.18
N TRP A 455 -5.86 46.44 -33.27
CA TRP A 455 -5.97 47.47 -34.32
C TRP A 455 -7.37 48.12 -34.36
N MET A 456 -8.29 47.63 -33.52
CA MET A 456 -9.65 48.14 -33.38
C MET A 456 -9.73 49.05 -32.16
N ALA A 457 -10.38 50.22 -32.29
CA ALA A 457 -10.61 51.14 -31.17
C ALA A 457 -11.35 50.46 -30.00
N ALA A 458 -12.29 49.55 -30.31
CA ALA A 458 -12.97 48.74 -29.30
C ALA A 458 -11.99 47.89 -28.48
N GLY A 459 -10.95 47.33 -29.11
CA GLY A 459 -9.99 46.45 -28.46
C GLY A 459 -8.83 47.16 -27.75
N THR A 460 -8.48 48.40 -28.12
CA THR A 460 -7.42 49.19 -27.47
C THR A 460 -7.93 50.23 -26.47
N SER A 461 -9.23 50.56 -26.48
CA SER A 461 -9.81 51.56 -25.58
C SER A 461 -10.98 51.03 -24.76
N GLU A 462 -11.98 50.42 -25.39
CA GLU A 462 -13.20 50.02 -24.68
C GLU A 462 -12.99 48.77 -23.82
N TRP A 463 -12.39 47.74 -24.42
CA TRP A 463 -12.17 46.40 -23.86
C TRP A 463 -10.70 46.12 -23.54
N GLY A 464 -9.80 47.06 -23.82
CA GLY A 464 -8.38 46.95 -23.51
C GLY A 464 -7.73 48.31 -23.31
N THR A 465 -6.39 48.32 -23.33
CA THR A 465 -5.57 49.53 -23.29
C THR A 465 -4.58 49.52 -24.45
N ASP A 466 -3.98 50.68 -24.78
CA ASP A 466 -2.97 50.78 -25.85
C ASP A 466 -1.76 49.86 -25.60
N ARG A 467 -1.42 49.62 -24.32
CA ARG A 467 -0.29 48.77 -23.92
C ARG A 467 -0.65 47.30 -23.69
N ARG A 468 -1.95 46.99 -23.63
CA ARG A 468 -2.46 45.62 -23.50
C ARG A 468 -3.86 45.51 -24.06
N HIS A 469 -3.97 45.08 -25.31
CA HIS A 469 -5.24 45.10 -26.04
C HIS A 469 -6.18 43.97 -25.58
N ALA A 470 -7.46 44.06 -25.96
CA ALA A 470 -8.52 43.15 -25.50
C ALA A 470 -8.21 41.66 -25.75
N GLY A 471 -7.59 41.34 -26.90
CA GLY A 471 -7.14 39.98 -27.21
C GLY A 471 -6.11 39.41 -26.21
N GLU A 472 -5.17 40.22 -25.73
CA GLU A 472 -4.21 39.81 -24.69
C GLU A 472 -4.90 39.66 -23.32
N LEU A 473 -5.83 40.56 -23.00
CA LEU A 473 -6.62 40.45 -21.77
C LEU A 473 -7.58 39.25 -21.79
N LEU A 474 -8.12 38.88 -22.95
CA LEU A 474 -8.89 37.65 -23.11
C LEU A 474 -8.01 36.42 -22.89
N ALA A 475 -6.80 36.40 -23.46
CA ALA A 475 -5.83 35.33 -23.20
C ALA A 475 -5.47 35.26 -21.71
N ASP A 476 -5.33 36.41 -21.05
CA ASP A 476 -5.13 36.48 -19.59
C ASP A 476 -6.35 35.92 -18.83
N ALA A 477 -7.58 36.25 -19.24
CA ALA A 477 -8.79 35.74 -18.62
C ALA A 477 -8.89 34.21 -18.73
N LEU A 478 -8.72 33.67 -19.94
CA LEU A 478 -8.82 32.23 -20.20
C LEU A 478 -7.74 31.42 -19.49
N ASN A 479 -6.53 31.97 -19.37
CA ASN A 479 -5.43 31.30 -18.67
C ASN A 479 -5.31 31.72 -17.20
N SER A 480 -6.28 32.46 -16.66
CA SER A 480 -6.29 32.99 -15.30
C SER A 480 -5.02 33.77 -14.90
N ARG A 481 -4.44 34.53 -15.83
CA ARG A 481 -3.29 35.41 -15.59
C ARG A 481 -3.76 36.80 -15.16
N VAL A 482 -2.93 37.47 -14.37
CA VAL A 482 -3.13 38.88 -14.01
C VAL A 482 -2.20 39.73 -14.89
N PRO A 483 -2.71 40.74 -15.60
CA PRO A 483 -1.88 41.58 -16.46
C PRO A 483 -0.87 42.35 -15.60
N GLN A 484 0.37 42.41 -16.08
CA GLN A 484 1.46 43.18 -15.50
C GLN A 484 2.18 43.90 -16.64
N ILE A 485 2.28 45.22 -16.53
CA ILE A 485 2.92 46.08 -17.53
C ILE A 485 4.18 46.66 -16.90
N PHE A 486 5.31 46.51 -17.59
CA PHE A 486 6.61 46.96 -17.10
C PHE A 486 7.18 48.05 -18.00
N ASP A 487 7.74 49.08 -17.38
CA ASP A 487 8.57 50.08 -18.03
C ASP A 487 10.04 49.67 -17.94
N THR A 488 10.78 49.88 -19.02
CA THR A 488 12.21 49.61 -19.05
C THR A 488 12.94 50.92 -18.79
N VAL A 489 13.62 51.01 -17.66
CA VAL A 489 14.45 52.16 -17.30
C VAL A 489 15.91 51.75 -17.47
N LYS A 490 16.68 52.53 -18.24
CA LYS A 490 18.13 52.35 -18.37
C LYS A 490 18.85 53.04 -17.21
N ASP A 491 19.62 52.26 -16.47
CA ASP A 491 20.51 52.73 -15.41
C ASP A 491 21.95 52.42 -15.84
N GLY A 492 22.56 53.36 -16.56
CA GLY A 492 23.84 53.14 -17.27
C GLY A 492 23.73 52.05 -18.34
N ASP A 493 24.62 51.05 -18.28
CA ASP A 493 24.64 49.87 -19.18
C ASP A 493 23.65 48.76 -18.79
N ARG A 494 22.87 48.93 -17.71
CA ARG A 494 21.91 47.92 -17.24
C ARG A 494 20.47 48.38 -17.44
N GLU A 495 19.67 47.52 -18.07
CA GLU A 495 18.23 47.70 -18.20
C GLU A 495 17.51 47.10 -16.99
N ARG A 496 16.68 47.91 -16.31
CA ARG A 496 15.83 47.46 -15.21
C ARG A 496 14.36 47.60 -15.59
N ARG A 497 13.59 46.53 -15.37
CA ARG A 497 12.14 46.53 -15.58
C ARG A 497 11.43 46.93 -14.28
N ILE A 498 10.64 47.99 -14.32
CA ILE A 498 9.86 48.51 -13.19
C ILE A 498 8.38 48.34 -13.52
N LEU A 499 7.59 47.84 -12.56
CA LEU A 499 6.15 47.66 -12.77
C LEU A 499 5.47 49.03 -12.90
N ASN A 500 4.81 49.26 -14.04
CA ASN A 500 3.98 50.43 -14.24
C ASN A 500 2.63 50.20 -13.57
N VAL A 501 2.45 50.78 -12.38
CA VAL A 501 1.25 50.59 -11.57
C VAL A 501 0.00 51.13 -12.27
N VAL A 502 0.10 52.29 -12.92
CA VAL A 502 -1.06 52.96 -13.56
C VAL A 502 -1.61 52.13 -14.71
N ASP A 503 -0.76 51.76 -15.67
CA ASP A 503 -1.18 50.96 -16.83
C ASP A 503 -1.60 49.55 -16.41
N THR A 504 -0.93 48.99 -15.40
CA THR A 504 -1.30 47.67 -14.84
C THR A 504 -2.70 47.69 -14.20
N GLU A 505 -3.04 48.72 -13.40
CA GLU A 505 -4.37 48.85 -12.82
C GLU A 505 -5.43 49.10 -13.89
N ALA A 506 -5.15 49.94 -14.89
CA ALA A 506 -6.06 50.15 -16.03
C ALA A 506 -6.33 48.84 -16.80
N ALA A 507 -5.29 48.03 -17.06
CA ALA A 507 -5.44 46.72 -17.69
C ALA A 507 -6.24 45.73 -16.82
N LYS A 508 -6.06 45.75 -15.49
CA LYS A 508 -6.86 44.94 -14.56
C LYS A 508 -8.33 45.34 -14.57
N GLU A 509 -8.63 46.63 -14.62
CA GLU A 509 -10.00 47.14 -14.71
C GLU A 509 -10.68 46.64 -16.00
N LYS A 510 -10.00 46.74 -17.14
CA LYS A 510 -10.50 46.22 -18.43
C LYS A 510 -10.70 44.71 -18.41
N LEU A 511 -9.76 43.97 -17.84
CA LEU A 511 -9.90 42.52 -17.64
C LEU A 511 -11.15 42.19 -16.80
N GLN A 512 -11.38 42.94 -15.72
CA GLN A 512 -12.56 42.75 -14.88
C GLN A 512 -13.85 43.08 -15.64
N LYS A 513 -13.86 44.14 -16.45
CA LYS A 513 -14.98 44.48 -17.35
C LYS A 513 -15.30 43.32 -18.31
N ILE A 514 -14.29 42.72 -18.95
CA ILE A 514 -14.48 41.56 -19.84
C ILE A 514 -15.09 40.37 -19.07
N LYS A 515 -14.56 40.06 -17.88
CA LYS A 515 -15.07 38.95 -17.04
C LYS A 515 -16.53 39.16 -16.64
N THR A 516 -16.88 40.36 -16.19
CA THR A 516 -18.26 40.70 -15.80
C THR A 516 -19.21 40.65 -17.00
N ALA A 517 -18.79 41.18 -18.15
CA ALA A 517 -19.59 41.14 -19.37
C ALA A 517 -19.85 39.70 -19.81
N PHE A 518 -18.83 38.83 -19.79
CA PHE A 518 -18.98 37.42 -20.10
C PHE A 518 -19.93 36.70 -19.13
N GLN A 519 -19.82 36.97 -17.83
CA GLN A 519 -20.69 36.37 -16.80
C GLN A 519 -22.17 36.74 -16.99
N SER A 520 -22.45 37.95 -17.46
CA SER A 520 -23.82 38.37 -17.79
C SER A 520 -24.27 37.75 -19.12
N TRP A 521 -23.43 37.85 -20.15
CA TRP A 521 -23.73 37.40 -21.51
C TRP A 521 -24.01 35.89 -21.57
N ILE A 522 -23.21 35.07 -20.88
CA ILE A 522 -23.32 33.61 -20.98
C ILE A 522 -24.72 33.10 -20.61
N TRP A 523 -25.43 33.83 -19.73
CA TRP A 523 -26.77 33.51 -19.23
C TRP A 523 -27.89 34.39 -19.81
N SER A 524 -27.61 35.26 -20.78
CA SER A 524 -28.61 36.18 -21.34
C SER A 524 -29.54 35.53 -22.36
N ASP A 525 -29.08 34.45 -23.00
CA ASP A 525 -29.81 33.72 -24.02
C ASP A 525 -30.42 32.44 -23.41
N PRO A 526 -31.75 32.21 -23.52
CA PRO A 526 -32.40 31.05 -22.92
C PRO A 526 -31.85 29.71 -23.41
N ASP A 527 -31.67 29.55 -24.73
CA ASP A 527 -31.22 28.28 -25.32
C ASP A 527 -29.80 27.93 -24.90
N ARG A 528 -28.89 28.93 -24.90
CA ARG A 528 -27.53 28.79 -24.38
C ARG A 528 -27.53 28.48 -22.89
N THR A 529 -28.37 29.14 -22.12
CA THR A 529 -28.48 28.96 -20.67
C THR A 529 -28.87 27.53 -20.32
N ASP A 530 -29.95 27.03 -20.92
CA ASP A 530 -30.46 25.68 -20.64
C ASP A 530 -29.46 24.61 -21.07
N ARG A 531 -28.85 24.78 -22.26
CA ARG A 531 -27.80 23.87 -22.75
C ARG A 531 -26.60 23.81 -21.81
N LEU A 532 -26.08 24.96 -21.40
CA LEU A 532 -24.89 25.05 -20.55
C LEU A 532 -25.16 24.58 -19.12
N ALA A 533 -26.35 24.88 -18.57
CA ALA A 533 -26.77 24.38 -17.26
C ALA A 533 -26.92 22.85 -17.27
N ARG A 534 -27.48 22.26 -18.34
CA ARG A 534 -27.55 20.80 -18.51
C ARG A 534 -26.17 20.16 -18.56
N VAL A 535 -25.27 20.70 -19.40
CA VAL A 535 -23.88 20.23 -19.52
C VAL A 535 -23.16 20.29 -18.17
N TYR A 536 -23.34 21.38 -17.42
CA TYR A 536 -22.73 21.53 -16.10
C TYR A 536 -23.27 20.49 -15.09
N ASN A 537 -24.58 20.31 -15.05
CA ASN A 537 -25.21 19.37 -14.12
C ASN A 537 -24.86 17.91 -14.44
N ASP A 538 -24.84 17.53 -15.72
CA ASP A 538 -24.42 16.20 -16.15
C ASP A 538 -22.96 15.91 -15.80
N ARG A 539 -22.08 16.91 -15.94
CA ARG A 539 -20.65 16.70 -15.77
C ARG A 539 -20.16 16.83 -14.32
N PHE A 540 -20.72 17.77 -13.55
CA PHE A 540 -20.22 18.10 -12.21
C PHE A 540 -21.23 17.80 -11.09
N ASN A 541 -22.54 17.96 -11.33
CA ASN A 541 -23.58 17.64 -10.36
C ASN A 541 -24.09 16.19 -10.51
N ASN A 542 -23.13 15.27 -10.58
CA ASN A 542 -23.37 13.86 -10.89
C ASN A 542 -22.92 12.94 -9.74
N ILE A 543 -22.18 13.45 -8.76
CA ILE A 543 -21.57 12.63 -7.71
C ILE A 543 -22.42 12.64 -6.45
N VAL A 544 -22.93 11.47 -6.05
CA VAL A 544 -23.51 11.25 -4.72
C VAL A 544 -22.44 10.64 -3.81
N PRO A 545 -22.13 11.26 -2.66
CA PRO A 545 -21.19 10.69 -1.69
C PRO A 545 -21.68 9.35 -1.14
N ARG A 546 -20.79 8.35 -1.09
CA ARG A 546 -21.08 7.06 -0.46
C ARG A 546 -21.16 7.20 1.06
N ALA A 547 -22.23 6.70 1.66
CA ALA A 547 -22.38 6.60 3.10
C ALA A 547 -21.99 5.19 3.57
N PHE A 548 -20.78 5.04 4.10
CA PHE A 548 -20.27 3.75 4.58
C PHE A 548 -20.89 3.38 5.92
N ASP A 549 -21.31 2.13 6.07
CA ASP A 549 -21.66 1.52 7.36
C ASP A 549 -20.70 0.36 7.67
N GLY A 550 -20.03 0.42 8.82
CA GLY A 550 -19.12 -0.62 9.30
C GLY A 550 -19.68 -1.40 10.51
N SER A 551 -20.96 -1.25 10.84
CA SER A 551 -21.59 -1.89 12.00
C SER A 551 -21.44 -3.42 12.04
N HIS A 552 -21.39 -4.03 10.85
CA HIS A 552 -21.21 -5.48 10.65
C HIS A 552 -19.80 -6.00 11.01
N LEU A 553 -18.78 -5.12 11.06
CA LEU A 553 -17.40 -5.53 11.32
C LEU A 553 -17.23 -6.12 12.72
N LYS A 554 -16.67 -7.34 12.76
CA LYS A 554 -16.38 -8.08 13.99
C LYS A 554 -14.95 -7.91 14.50
N LEU A 555 -14.01 -7.59 13.62
CA LEU A 555 -12.60 -7.34 13.95
C LEU A 555 -11.93 -8.50 14.72
N PRO A 556 -11.92 -9.74 14.18
CA PRO A 556 -11.30 -10.88 14.84
C PRO A 556 -9.82 -10.62 15.14
N GLY A 557 -9.35 -11.09 16.30
CA GLY A 557 -8.00 -10.83 16.80
C GLY A 557 -7.81 -9.46 17.45
N ALA A 558 -8.79 -8.54 17.30
CA ALA A 558 -8.80 -7.31 18.06
C ALA A 558 -9.08 -7.59 19.54
N SER A 559 -8.46 -6.81 20.41
CA SER A 559 -8.54 -6.98 21.85
C SER A 559 -9.92 -6.60 22.35
N GLY A 560 -10.57 -7.51 23.06
CA GLY A 560 -11.92 -7.31 23.63
C GLY A 560 -11.95 -6.21 24.71
N ALA A 561 -10.79 -5.74 25.17
CA ALA A 561 -10.67 -4.60 26.08
C ALA A 561 -10.97 -3.25 25.39
N PHE A 562 -10.97 -3.21 24.05
CA PHE A 562 -11.24 -1.99 23.28
C PHE A 562 -12.53 -2.14 22.48
N VAL A 563 -13.43 -1.17 22.63
CA VAL A 563 -14.64 -1.06 21.80
C VAL A 563 -14.46 0.14 20.87
N LEU A 564 -14.29 -0.12 19.57
CA LEU A 564 -14.18 0.94 18.58
C LEU A 564 -15.54 1.63 18.37
N TYR A 565 -15.51 2.96 18.25
CA TYR A 565 -16.68 3.78 17.97
C TYR A 565 -17.19 3.55 16.54
N ASP A 566 -18.48 3.85 16.30
CA ASP A 566 -19.11 3.68 14.98
C ASP A 566 -18.38 4.43 13.86
N HIS A 567 -17.83 5.62 14.12
CA HIS A 567 -17.08 6.36 13.10
C HIS A 567 -15.76 5.70 12.74
N GLN A 568 -15.12 4.99 13.66
CA GLN A 568 -13.90 4.21 13.38
C GLN A 568 -14.27 3.00 12.52
N LYS A 569 -15.35 2.27 12.86
CA LYS A 569 -15.85 1.16 12.05
C LYS A 569 -16.22 1.59 10.62
N ARG A 570 -16.88 2.75 10.47
CA ARG A 570 -17.13 3.35 9.13
C ARG A 570 -15.84 3.66 8.38
N GLY A 571 -14.82 4.18 9.07
CA GLY A 571 -13.50 4.44 8.49
C GLY A 571 -12.81 3.15 8.02
N ILE A 572 -12.86 2.10 8.84
CA ILE A 572 -12.32 0.78 8.51
C ILE A 572 -13.02 0.21 7.27
N TRP A 573 -14.36 0.18 7.28
CA TRP A 573 -15.13 -0.32 6.14
C TRP A 573 -14.88 0.50 4.87
N ARG A 574 -14.71 1.82 4.99
CA ARG A 574 -14.35 2.66 3.84
C ARG A 574 -13.01 2.25 3.22
N ILE A 575 -11.99 1.99 4.03
CA ILE A 575 -10.69 1.53 3.54
C ILE A 575 -10.81 0.14 2.90
N ILE A 576 -11.53 -0.79 3.54
CA ILE A 576 -11.76 -2.13 3.00
C ILE A 576 -12.50 -2.05 1.65
N ALA A 577 -13.59 -1.30 1.57
CA ALA A 577 -14.46 -1.29 0.40
C ALA A 577 -13.95 -0.42 -0.76
N SER A 578 -13.26 0.70 -0.47
CA SER A 578 -12.77 1.61 -1.51
C SER A 578 -11.28 1.49 -1.81
N GLY A 579 -10.50 0.85 -0.93
CA GLY A 579 -9.05 0.91 -1.00
C GLY A 579 -8.56 2.33 -0.69
N ALA A 580 -8.07 3.02 -1.71
CA ALA A 580 -7.44 4.33 -1.59
C ALA A 580 -8.33 5.36 -0.87
N THR A 581 -7.93 5.78 0.33
CA THR A 581 -8.80 6.54 1.24
C THR A 581 -8.08 7.64 1.99
N TYR A 582 -8.60 8.87 1.88
CA TYR A 582 -8.16 9.99 2.73
C TYR A 582 -9.04 10.12 3.98
N LEU A 583 -8.52 9.74 5.15
CA LEU A 583 -9.19 9.84 6.45
C LEU A 583 -8.96 11.22 7.11
N ALA A 584 -9.88 12.16 6.87
CA ALA A 584 -9.85 13.52 7.44
C ALA A 584 -10.57 13.64 8.80
N HIS A 585 -10.29 12.73 9.75
CA HIS A 585 -10.86 12.81 11.10
C HIS A 585 -10.12 13.83 11.98
N ALA A 586 -10.81 14.41 12.96
CA ALA A 586 -10.23 15.33 13.93
C ALA A 586 -9.12 14.67 14.78
N VAL A 587 -8.20 15.47 15.30
CA VAL A 587 -7.16 15.02 16.24
C VAL A 587 -7.84 14.37 17.46
N GLY A 588 -7.34 13.20 17.88
CA GLY A 588 -7.92 12.44 18.99
C GLY A 588 -9.11 11.53 18.60
N ALA A 589 -9.56 11.51 17.34
CA ALA A 589 -10.68 10.64 16.91
C ALA A 589 -10.33 9.14 16.81
N GLY A 590 -9.13 8.72 17.26
CA GLY A 590 -8.66 7.34 17.20
C GLY A 590 -8.23 6.89 15.78
N LYS A 591 -7.52 7.76 15.05
CA LYS A 591 -7.00 7.47 13.68
C LYS A 591 -6.10 6.23 13.66
N THR A 592 -5.15 6.13 14.58
CA THR A 592 -4.18 5.02 14.64
C THR A 592 -4.85 3.67 14.77
N MET A 593 -5.81 3.52 15.71
CA MET A 593 -6.56 2.28 15.89
C MET A 593 -7.41 1.96 14.66
N THR A 594 -7.96 2.98 13.99
CA THR A 594 -8.67 2.81 12.71
C THR A 594 -7.72 2.26 11.64
N MET A 595 -6.50 2.80 11.51
CA MET A 595 -5.48 2.32 10.57
C MET A 595 -5.05 0.89 10.90
N ALA A 596 -4.73 0.59 12.17
CA ALA A 596 -4.33 -0.75 12.60
C ALA A 596 -5.41 -1.80 12.31
N ALA A 597 -6.67 -1.51 12.66
CA ALA A 597 -7.78 -2.40 12.34
C ALA A 597 -7.99 -2.55 10.83
N SER A 598 -7.83 -1.48 10.06
CA SER A 598 -7.96 -1.56 8.60
C SER A 598 -6.87 -2.43 7.96
N ILE A 599 -5.63 -2.38 8.48
CA ILE A 599 -4.54 -3.25 8.02
C ILE A 599 -4.86 -4.72 8.31
N MET A 600 -5.23 -5.02 9.56
CA MET A 600 -5.49 -6.40 9.97
C MET A 600 -6.70 -7.00 9.25
N GLU A 601 -7.78 -6.23 9.08
CA GLU A 601 -8.96 -6.71 8.36
C GLU A 601 -8.71 -6.88 6.87
N GLN A 602 -8.01 -5.96 6.21
CA GLN A 602 -7.64 -6.14 4.81
C GLN A 602 -6.75 -7.37 4.61
N ARG A 603 -5.82 -7.63 5.53
CA ARG A 603 -4.96 -8.81 5.48
C ARG A 603 -5.76 -10.10 5.66
N ARG A 604 -6.67 -10.13 6.64
CA ARG A 604 -7.56 -11.28 6.86
C ARG A 604 -8.43 -11.58 5.64
N LEU A 605 -8.91 -10.53 4.95
CA LEU A 605 -9.69 -10.63 3.72
C LEU A 605 -8.85 -10.94 2.48
N GLY A 606 -7.52 -11.10 2.60
CA GLY A 606 -6.63 -11.33 1.47
C GLY A 606 -6.48 -10.13 0.52
N LEU A 607 -6.90 -8.93 0.93
CA LEU A 607 -6.85 -7.70 0.12
C LEU A 607 -5.46 -7.08 0.09
N ILE A 608 -4.65 -7.34 1.12
CA ILE A 608 -3.25 -6.94 1.22
C ILE A 608 -2.45 -8.07 1.88
N ALA A 609 -1.18 -8.18 1.55
CA ALA A 609 -0.24 -9.10 2.16
C ALA A 609 0.61 -8.42 3.24
N LYS A 610 1.07 -7.19 2.99
CA LYS A 610 2.01 -6.46 3.85
C LYS A 610 1.86 -4.95 3.73
N ALA A 611 1.32 -4.33 4.77
CA ALA A 611 1.19 -2.87 4.84
C ALA A 611 2.46 -2.19 5.36
N MET A 612 2.73 -0.97 4.89
CA MET A 612 3.70 -0.05 5.47
C MET A 612 2.98 1.17 6.06
N LEU A 613 3.02 1.33 7.38
CA LEU A 613 2.47 2.47 8.10
C LEU A 613 3.55 3.52 8.36
N VAL A 614 3.46 4.64 7.65
CA VAL A 614 4.41 5.76 7.67
C VAL A 614 3.90 6.83 8.65
N VAL A 615 4.68 7.11 9.69
CA VAL A 615 4.28 8.00 10.81
C VAL A 615 5.32 9.07 11.14
N PRO A 616 4.94 10.19 11.76
CA PRO A 616 5.89 11.14 12.33
C PRO A 616 6.82 10.46 13.36
N GLY A 617 8.07 10.92 13.45
CA GLY A 617 9.08 10.31 14.33
C GLY A 617 8.66 10.26 15.81
N HIS A 618 8.03 11.32 16.31
CA HIS A 618 7.51 11.39 17.69
C HIS A 618 6.35 10.41 17.94
N CYS A 619 5.57 10.09 16.90
CA CYS A 619 4.43 9.17 16.97
C CYS A 619 4.82 7.69 16.84
N LEU A 620 6.04 7.35 16.43
CA LEU A 620 6.44 5.96 16.07
C LEU A 620 6.08 4.92 17.15
N ALA A 621 6.47 5.17 18.40
CA ALA A 621 6.14 4.23 19.48
C ALA A 621 4.68 4.26 19.88
N GLN A 622 4.05 5.43 19.82
CA GLN A 622 2.62 5.52 20.11
C GLN A 622 1.85 4.65 19.10
N ALA A 623 2.16 4.77 17.82
CA ALA A 623 1.59 3.94 16.77
C ALA A 623 1.84 2.45 16.99
N ALA A 624 3.08 2.04 17.27
CA ALA A 624 3.40 0.63 17.54
C ALA A 624 2.67 0.06 18.77
N ARG A 625 2.59 0.83 19.86
CA ARG A 625 1.89 0.41 21.09
C ARG A 625 0.38 0.34 20.88
N GLU A 626 -0.23 1.33 20.25
CA GLU A 626 -1.67 1.34 19.98
C GLU A 626 -2.06 0.19 19.02
N PHE A 627 -1.20 -0.12 18.04
CA PHE A 627 -1.37 -1.28 17.17
C PHE A 627 -1.38 -2.58 17.99
N LEU A 628 -0.36 -2.82 18.83
CA LEU A 628 -0.25 -4.05 19.61
C LEU A 628 -1.19 -4.11 20.82
N ALA A 629 -1.69 -2.97 21.30
CA ALA A 629 -2.75 -2.93 22.30
C ALA A 629 -4.07 -3.41 21.70
N LEU A 630 -4.36 -2.98 20.46
CA LEU A 630 -5.55 -3.43 19.73
C LEU A 630 -5.38 -4.86 19.19
N TYR A 631 -4.23 -5.23 18.63
CA TYR A 631 -3.95 -6.57 18.10
C TYR A 631 -2.69 -7.17 18.74
N PRO A 632 -2.79 -7.79 19.94
CA PRO A 632 -1.63 -8.28 20.68
C PRO A 632 -0.84 -9.40 19.98
N ASN A 633 -1.50 -10.19 19.12
CA ASN A 633 -0.86 -11.26 18.35
C ASN A 633 -0.25 -10.77 17.02
N ALA A 634 -0.40 -9.49 16.66
CA ALA A 634 0.11 -8.98 15.39
C ALA A 634 1.65 -9.02 15.31
N ARG A 635 2.16 -9.40 14.14
CA ARG A 635 3.60 -9.36 13.80
C ARG A 635 3.92 -8.03 13.15
N ILE A 636 4.44 -7.07 13.92
CA ILE A 636 4.86 -5.76 13.40
C ILE A 636 6.39 -5.59 13.40
N LEU A 637 6.91 -4.94 12.37
CA LEU A 637 8.30 -4.50 12.31
C LEU A 637 8.37 -2.98 12.41
N VAL A 638 9.16 -2.43 13.33
CA VAL A 638 9.24 -0.99 13.57
C VAL A 638 10.62 -0.46 13.22
N ALA A 639 10.71 0.62 12.47
CA ALA A 639 11.97 1.22 12.05
C ALA A 639 11.98 2.75 12.06
N ASP A 640 13.14 3.31 12.42
CA ASP A 640 13.48 4.74 12.32
C ASP A 640 14.76 4.95 11.50
N GLU A 641 15.30 6.17 11.43
CA GLU A 641 16.48 6.44 10.60
C GLU A 641 17.73 5.68 11.08
N THR A 642 17.79 5.32 12.37
CA THR A 642 18.95 4.62 12.95
C THR A 642 19.08 3.20 12.43
N ASN A 643 18.00 2.60 11.94
CA ASN A 643 18.00 1.29 11.28
C ASN A 643 18.64 1.32 9.88
N PHE A 644 18.79 2.49 9.25
CA PHE A 644 19.26 2.63 7.85
C PHE A 644 20.76 2.97 7.72
N SER A 645 21.52 2.87 8.82
CA SER A 645 22.99 2.88 8.77
C SER A 645 23.52 1.70 7.95
N ARG A 646 24.73 1.82 7.37
CA ARG A 646 25.27 0.82 6.42
C ARG A 646 25.28 -0.61 6.99
N GLU A 647 25.63 -0.76 8.26
CA GLU A 647 25.69 -2.07 8.95
C GLU A 647 24.30 -2.62 9.31
N LYS A 648 23.35 -1.76 9.71
CA LYS A 648 22.01 -2.17 10.17
C LYS A 648 21.00 -2.34 9.03
N ARG A 649 21.23 -1.70 7.88
CA ARG A 649 20.35 -1.76 6.72
C ARG A 649 20.15 -3.17 6.19
N HIS A 650 21.23 -3.94 6.05
CA HIS A 650 21.16 -5.34 5.60
C HIS A 650 20.35 -6.19 6.57
N ARG A 651 20.48 -5.96 7.88
CA ARG A 651 19.70 -6.69 8.89
C ARG A 651 18.21 -6.34 8.83
N PHE A 652 17.88 -5.06 8.67
CA PHE A 652 16.50 -4.63 8.49
C PHE A 652 15.87 -5.29 7.25
N LEU A 653 16.63 -5.36 6.14
CA LEU A 653 16.22 -6.05 4.91
C LEU A 653 15.94 -7.53 5.12
N SER A 654 16.93 -8.25 5.65
CA SER A 654 16.79 -9.67 5.92
C SER A 654 15.54 -9.91 6.77
N ARG A 655 15.32 -9.13 7.82
CA ARG A 655 14.12 -9.25 8.65
C ARG A 655 12.83 -8.93 7.90
N ALA A 656 12.79 -7.82 7.16
CA ALA A 656 11.58 -7.37 6.46
C ALA A 656 11.16 -8.30 5.31
N ALA A 657 12.13 -8.95 4.67
CA ALA A 657 11.93 -9.87 3.56
C ALA A 657 11.66 -11.33 4.00
N THR A 658 12.36 -11.83 5.03
CA THR A 658 12.33 -13.27 5.40
C THR A 658 11.12 -13.67 6.26
N ALA A 659 10.47 -12.72 6.94
CA ALA A 659 9.34 -13.01 7.81
C ALA A 659 8.02 -12.43 7.28
N THR A 660 6.93 -13.12 7.60
CA THR A 660 5.56 -12.67 7.34
C THR A 660 5.19 -11.59 8.37
N TRP A 661 5.31 -10.32 7.99
CA TRP A 661 4.90 -9.18 8.80
C TRP A 661 3.50 -8.72 8.42
N ASP A 662 2.67 -8.44 9.41
CA ASP A 662 1.33 -7.89 9.22
C ASP A 662 1.44 -6.41 8.83
N ALA A 663 2.38 -5.69 9.46
CA ALA A 663 2.67 -4.29 9.17
C ALA A 663 4.13 -3.93 9.43
N ILE A 664 4.68 -3.02 8.62
CA ILE A 664 5.94 -2.33 8.87
C ILE A 664 5.63 -0.89 9.26
N ILE A 665 5.95 -0.47 10.48
CA ILE A 665 5.75 0.90 10.97
C ILE A 665 7.06 1.66 10.85
N ILE A 666 7.10 2.73 10.06
CA ILE A 666 8.32 3.46 9.73
C ILE A 666 8.16 4.98 9.89
N THR A 667 9.22 5.67 10.27
CA THR A 667 9.19 7.14 10.36
C THR A 667 9.18 7.82 8.99
N HIS A 668 8.60 9.02 8.90
CA HIS A 668 8.61 9.88 7.70
C HIS A 668 10.01 10.10 7.10
N SER A 669 11.01 10.18 7.97
CA SER A 669 12.41 10.39 7.63
C SER A 669 13.07 9.10 7.16
N ALA A 670 12.81 7.97 7.82
CA ALA A 670 13.32 6.67 7.44
C ALA A 670 12.74 6.18 6.10
N PHE A 671 11.47 6.52 5.82
CA PHE A 671 10.79 6.21 4.56
C PHE A 671 11.53 6.74 3.32
N ARG A 672 12.29 7.84 3.44
CA ARG A 672 13.09 8.41 2.34
C ARG A 672 14.27 7.53 1.92
N PHE A 673 14.73 6.63 2.78
CA PHE A 673 15.83 5.71 2.48
C PHE A 673 15.37 4.45 1.74
N ILE A 674 14.07 4.24 1.63
CA ILE A 674 13.46 3.21 0.79
C ILE A 674 13.27 3.83 -0.60
N GLY A 675 13.89 3.28 -1.63
CA GLY A 675 13.70 3.68 -3.02
C GLY A 675 12.60 2.86 -3.72
N VAL A 676 12.27 3.24 -4.94
CA VAL A 676 11.64 2.34 -5.91
C VAL A 676 12.72 1.74 -6.80
N PRO A 677 12.47 0.60 -7.47
CA PRO A 677 13.39 0.09 -8.49
C PRO A 677 13.70 1.16 -9.55
N SER A 678 14.99 1.37 -9.84
CA SER A 678 15.47 2.39 -10.79
C SER A 678 14.84 2.23 -12.19
N ALA A 679 14.68 0.99 -12.64
CA ALA A 679 13.98 0.66 -13.89
C ALA A 679 12.52 1.14 -13.93
N PHE A 680 11.80 1.06 -12.80
CA PHE A 680 10.41 1.53 -12.73
C PHE A 680 10.32 3.06 -12.81
N GLU A 681 11.17 3.77 -12.06
CA GLU A 681 11.19 5.24 -12.11
C GLU A 681 11.58 5.75 -13.50
N GLN A 682 12.52 5.07 -14.18
CA GLN A 682 12.89 5.37 -15.57
C GLN A 682 11.71 5.14 -16.53
N GLN A 683 11.03 3.98 -16.43
CA GLN A 683 9.89 3.67 -17.29
C GLN A 683 8.76 4.69 -17.09
N MET A 684 8.45 5.05 -15.84
CA MET A 684 7.41 6.03 -15.54
C MET A 684 7.70 7.40 -16.17
N ILE A 685 8.96 7.85 -16.16
CA ILE A 685 9.37 9.10 -16.83
C ILE A 685 9.29 8.94 -18.35
N GLN A 686 9.64 7.77 -18.89
CA GLN A 686 9.56 7.47 -20.31
C GLN A 686 8.11 7.47 -20.82
N ASP A 687 7.17 6.89 -20.07
CA ASP A 687 5.74 6.90 -20.39
C ASP A 687 5.19 8.33 -20.41
N GLU A 688 5.62 9.18 -19.47
CA GLU A 688 5.24 10.60 -19.46
C GLU A 688 5.84 11.38 -20.63
N LEU A 689 7.07 11.05 -21.04
CA LEU A 689 7.69 11.59 -22.26
C LEU A 689 6.92 11.20 -23.52
N GLU A 690 6.51 9.93 -23.64
CA GLU A 690 5.72 9.43 -24.77
C GLU A 690 4.33 10.07 -24.84
N LEU A 691 3.69 10.30 -23.68
CA LEU A 691 2.44 11.05 -23.59
C LEU A 691 2.61 12.47 -24.15
N TYR A 692 3.68 13.18 -23.78
CA TYR A 692 3.96 14.52 -24.29
C TYR A 692 4.31 14.52 -25.79
N GLU A 693 4.99 13.49 -26.29
CA GLU A 693 5.22 13.31 -27.73
C GLU A 693 3.90 13.09 -28.49
N THR A 694 3.02 12.25 -27.95
CA THR A 694 1.68 12.03 -28.52
C THR A 694 0.87 13.32 -28.53
N LEU A 695 0.89 14.09 -27.44
CA LEU A 695 0.22 15.39 -27.39
C LEU A 695 0.78 16.38 -28.42
N LEU A 696 2.10 16.40 -28.63
CA LEU A 696 2.73 17.23 -29.67
C LEU A 696 2.23 16.91 -31.08
N THR A 697 1.90 15.65 -31.39
CA THR A 697 1.33 15.27 -32.69
C THR A 697 -0.11 15.76 -32.88
N LYS A 698 -0.88 15.86 -31.79
CA LYS A 698 -2.27 16.34 -31.79
C LYS A 698 -2.38 17.86 -31.86
N VAL A 699 -1.33 18.59 -31.44
CA VAL A 699 -1.32 20.05 -31.51
C VAL A 699 -1.21 20.48 -32.97
N GLU A 700 -2.15 21.34 -33.39
CA GLU A 700 -2.16 21.93 -34.72
C GLU A 700 -0.85 22.68 -35.01
N SER A 701 -0.46 22.73 -36.29
CA SER A 701 0.87 23.24 -36.67
C SER A 701 1.09 24.73 -36.40
N ASP A 702 0.01 25.46 -36.27
CA ASP A 702 -0.07 26.89 -36.01
C ASP A 702 -0.12 27.24 -34.50
N ASP A 703 -0.49 26.32 -33.61
CA ASP A 703 -0.43 26.54 -32.14
C ASP A 703 1.00 26.39 -31.59
N ARG A 704 1.84 27.36 -31.95
CA ARG A 704 3.25 27.43 -31.52
C ARG A 704 3.42 27.59 -30.01
N VAL A 705 2.42 28.13 -29.31
CA VAL A 705 2.51 28.41 -27.86
C VAL A 705 2.40 27.12 -27.07
N SER A 706 1.39 26.29 -27.38
CA SER A 706 1.21 24.99 -26.74
C SER A 706 2.38 24.05 -27.04
N ARG A 707 2.88 24.04 -28.28
CA ARG A 707 4.07 23.25 -28.65
C ARG A 707 5.31 23.62 -27.84
N LYS A 708 5.65 24.90 -27.75
CA LYS A 708 6.82 25.36 -26.97
C LYS A 708 6.70 24.99 -25.48
N ARG A 709 5.48 24.97 -24.93
CA ARG A 709 5.24 24.57 -23.54
C ARG A 709 5.50 23.07 -23.34
N LEU A 710 5.01 22.23 -24.25
CA LEU A 710 5.24 20.78 -24.23
C LEU A 710 6.73 20.45 -24.39
N GLU A 711 7.44 21.12 -25.29
CA GLU A 711 8.90 20.95 -25.47
C GLU A 711 9.69 21.24 -24.18
N ARG A 712 9.33 22.32 -23.46
CA ARG A 712 9.97 22.66 -22.18
C ARG A 712 9.71 21.62 -21.09
N LEU A 713 8.49 21.09 -20.99
CA LEU A 713 8.17 20.02 -20.03
C LEU A 713 8.95 18.74 -20.34
N LYS A 714 9.05 18.40 -21.63
CA LYS A 714 9.83 17.28 -22.13
C LYS A 714 11.32 17.40 -21.78
N GLU A 715 11.90 18.59 -21.94
CA GLU A 715 13.30 18.87 -21.56
C GLU A 715 13.54 18.62 -20.06
N GLY A 716 12.64 19.10 -19.19
CA GLY A 716 12.76 18.87 -17.74
C GLY A 716 12.64 17.38 -17.33
N LEU A 717 11.80 16.60 -18.02
CA LEU A 717 11.73 15.15 -17.80
C LEU A 717 13.00 14.42 -18.29
N LYS A 718 13.58 14.86 -19.42
CA LYS A 718 14.85 14.31 -19.94
C LYS A 718 16.02 14.54 -18.99
N GLU A 719 16.18 15.77 -18.47
CA GLU A 719 17.20 16.08 -17.46
C GLU A 719 17.07 15.16 -16.24
N ARG A 720 15.84 14.86 -15.82
CA ARG A 720 15.56 13.97 -14.69
C ARG A 720 15.91 12.51 -15.00
N LEU A 721 15.62 12.05 -16.21
CA LEU A 721 15.97 10.70 -16.67
C LEU A 721 17.49 10.51 -16.69
N GLU A 722 18.24 11.49 -17.19
CA GLU A 722 19.71 11.47 -17.17
C GLU A 722 20.25 11.42 -15.72
N ALA A 723 19.67 12.20 -14.81
CA ALA A 723 20.06 12.18 -13.39
C ALA A 723 19.82 10.81 -12.73
N LEU A 724 18.78 10.07 -13.11
CA LEU A 724 18.51 8.73 -12.57
C LEU A 724 19.47 7.66 -13.12
N SER A 725 19.89 7.78 -14.38
CA SER A 725 20.83 6.84 -15.01
C SER A 725 22.21 6.79 -14.34
N THR A 726 22.59 7.85 -13.61
CA THR A 726 23.88 7.97 -12.93
C THR A 726 23.85 7.52 -11.46
N ARG A 727 22.67 7.14 -10.93
CA ARG A 727 22.49 6.75 -9.53
C ARG A 727 22.90 5.28 -9.35
N LYS A 728 23.74 4.99 -8.35
CA LYS A 728 24.10 3.62 -7.98
C LYS A 728 22.92 2.95 -7.25
N ASP A 729 22.59 1.72 -7.63
CA ASP A 729 21.55 0.84 -7.03
C ASP A 729 21.94 0.32 -5.62
N ASP A 730 22.53 1.16 -4.76
CA ASP A 730 22.86 0.82 -3.36
C ASP A 730 21.68 1.10 -2.40
N LEU A 731 20.51 1.51 -2.94
CA LEU A 731 19.32 1.84 -2.16
C LEU A 731 18.34 0.66 -2.13
N LEU A 732 17.86 0.40 -0.93
CA LEU A 732 16.84 -0.60 -0.61
C LEU A 732 15.54 -0.29 -1.35
N THR A 733 14.96 -1.23 -2.08
CA THR A 733 13.73 -0.97 -2.83
C THR A 733 12.48 -1.46 -2.11
N ILE A 734 11.38 -0.73 -2.26
CA ILE A 734 10.06 -1.14 -1.74
C ILE A 734 9.61 -2.50 -2.31
N SER A 735 10.11 -2.87 -3.50
CA SER A 735 9.85 -4.16 -4.13
C SER A 735 10.45 -5.32 -3.35
N GLU A 736 11.69 -5.19 -2.86
CA GLU A 736 12.38 -6.25 -2.11
C GLU A 736 11.76 -6.48 -0.73
N ILE A 737 11.16 -5.43 -0.15
CA ILE A 737 10.41 -5.56 1.11
C ILE A 737 9.09 -6.32 0.88
N GLY A 738 8.52 -6.24 -0.32
CA GLY A 738 7.23 -6.84 -0.65
C GLY A 738 6.05 -6.12 -0.01
N VAL A 739 6.09 -4.78 0.06
CA VAL A 739 4.97 -3.95 0.52
C VAL A 739 3.97 -3.78 -0.62
N ASP A 740 2.69 -3.99 -0.33
CA ASP A 740 1.60 -3.87 -1.30
C ASP A 740 0.50 -2.86 -0.88
N GLN A 741 0.68 -2.18 0.25
CA GLN A 741 -0.11 -1.00 0.63
C GLN A 741 0.73 -0.04 1.49
N ILE A 742 0.65 1.27 1.22
CA ILE A 742 1.27 2.31 2.04
C ILE A 742 0.16 3.06 2.76
N ILE A 743 0.28 3.28 4.07
CA ILE A 743 -0.64 4.11 4.84
C ILE A 743 0.17 5.22 5.47
N VAL A 744 -0.26 6.46 5.32
CA VAL A 744 0.49 7.64 5.80
C VAL A 744 -0.33 8.38 6.85
N ASP A 745 0.19 8.45 8.08
CA ASP A 745 -0.31 9.38 9.09
C ASP A 745 0.27 10.78 8.85
N GLU A 746 -0.49 11.82 9.22
CA GLU A 746 -0.13 13.22 8.95
C GLU A 746 0.22 13.49 7.45
N ALA A 747 -0.59 12.90 6.55
CA ALA A 747 -0.42 12.97 5.10
C ALA A 747 -0.36 14.41 4.51
N GLN A 748 -0.77 15.44 5.27
CA GLN A 748 -0.56 16.84 4.87
C GLN A 748 0.90 17.20 4.63
N GLU A 749 1.85 16.50 5.26
CA GLU A 749 3.28 16.71 5.01
C GLU A 749 3.73 16.31 3.59
N PHE A 750 2.89 15.58 2.85
CA PHE A 750 3.19 15.02 1.53
C PHE A 750 2.38 15.64 0.38
N ARG A 751 1.66 16.76 0.60
CA ARG A 751 0.71 17.30 -0.39
C ARG A 751 1.32 18.13 -1.53
N LYS A 752 2.57 18.56 -1.42
CA LYS A 752 3.17 19.53 -2.34
C LYS A 752 3.86 18.84 -3.53
N LEU A 753 3.12 18.17 -4.40
CA LEU A 753 3.66 17.73 -5.70
C LEU A 753 3.92 18.93 -6.61
N SER A 754 4.85 18.81 -7.55
CA SER A 754 5.05 19.83 -8.57
C SER A 754 3.80 19.91 -9.45
N PHE A 755 3.33 21.13 -9.73
CA PHE A 755 2.16 21.34 -10.58
C PHE A 755 2.39 22.49 -11.54
N ALA A 756 1.82 22.38 -12.73
CA ALA A 756 1.80 23.48 -13.68
C ALA A 756 0.73 24.49 -13.27
N THR A 757 1.11 25.75 -13.12
CA THR A 757 0.15 26.85 -12.94
C THR A 757 0.48 28.01 -13.86
N ASN A 758 -0.56 28.63 -14.39
CA ASN A 758 -0.45 29.87 -15.14
C ASN A 758 -0.31 31.10 -14.22
N MET A 759 -0.53 30.93 -12.90
CA MET A 759 -0.43 31.96 -11.86
C MET A 759 0.92 31.91 -11.12
N SER A 760 2.04 31.82 -11.83
CA SER A 760 3.37 31.70 -11.20
C SER A 760 3.80 32.91 -10.35
N THR A 761 3.09 34.04 -10.47
CA THR A 761 3.39 35.29 -9.75
C THR A 761 2.50 35.52 -8.52
N LEU A 762 1.55 34.62 -8.22
CA LEU A 762 0.68 34.74 -7.05
C LEU A 762 1.45 34.34 -5.79
N LYS A 763 1.64 35.29 -4.86
CA LYS A 763 2.32 35.04 -3.58
C LYS A 763 1.58 33.94 -2.80
N GLY A 764 2.30 32.86 -2.45
CA GLY A 764 1.75 31.70 -1.75
C GLY A 764 1.46 30.47 -2.63
N VAL A 765 1.59 30.60 -3.96
CA VAL A 765 1.49 29.47 -4.91
C VAL A 765 2.88 29.19 -5.47
N ASP A 766 3.55 28.18 -4.92
CA ASP A 766 4.87 27.75 -5.40
C ASP A 766 4.72 26.45 -6.23
N PRO A 767 4.99 26.51 -7.55
CA PRO A 767 4.87 25.35 -8.43
C PRO A 767 5.94 24.28 -8.20
N ASN A 768 7.03 24.61 -7.48
CA ASN A 768 8.07 23.65 -7.17
C ASN A 768 7.61 22.71 -6.04
N GLY A 769 7.43 21.44 -6.37
CA GLY A 769 7.06 20.41 -5.42
C GLY A 769 8.14 20.13 -4.38
N SER A 770 7.74 19.47 -3.29
CA SER A 770 8.66 18.94 -2.30
C SER A 770 9.16 17.55 -2.72
N GLN A 771 10.42 17.26 -2.41
CA GLN A 771 10.98 15.92 -2.64
C GLN A 771 10.20 14.85 -1.86
N ARG A 772 9.66 15.17 -0.68
CA ARG A 772 8.83 14.26 0.11
C ARG A 772 7.55 13.84 -0.62
N ALA A 773 6.85 14.80 -1.23
CA ALA A 773 5.63 14.52 -1.98
C ALA A 773 5.91 13.66 -3.21
N TRP A 774 7.00 13.95 -3.92
CA TRP A 774 7.46 13.13 -5.04
C TRP A 774 7.78 11.69 -4.61
N ASP A 775 8.49 11.55 -3.50
CA ASP A 775 8.91 10.25 -2.97
C ASP A 775 7.71 9.34 -2.65
N LEU A 776 6.67 9.89 -2.01
CA LEU A 776 5.41 9.15 -1.79
C LEU A 776 4.68 8.84 -3.09
N TYR A 777 4.64 9.79 -4.04
CA TYR A 777 3.97 9.61 -5.33
C TYR A 777 4.58 8.48 -6.16
N VAL A 778 5.91 8.42 -6.29
CA VAL A 778 6.55 7.37 -7.08
C VAL A 778 6.37 6.01 -6.42
N LYS A 779 6.49 5.93 -5.09
CA LYS A 779 6.24 4.69 -4.35
C LYS A 779 4.79 4.23 -4.46
N SER A 780 3.82 5.13 -4.33
CA SER A 780 2.42 4.74 -4.48
C SER A 780 2.11 4.29 -5.91
N ARG A 781 2.68 4.92 -6.94
CA ARG A 781 2.58 4.42 -8.33
C ARG A 781 3.18 3.03 -8.50
N PHE A 782 4.31 2.75 -7.86
CA PHE A 782 4.88 1.40 -7.89
C PHE A 782 3.94 0.38 -7.22
N VAL A 783 3.46 0.69 -6.01
CA VAL A 783 2.54 -0.18 -5.28
C VAL A 783 1.22 -0.37 -6.03
N GLU A 784 0.73 0.64 -6.75
CA GLU A 784 -0.47 0.55 -7.59
C GLU A 784 -0.32 -0.51 -8.69
N THR A 785 0.90 -0.77 -9.19
CA THR A 785 1.14 -1.88 -10.14
C THR A 785 1.09 -3.26 -9.49
N LYS A 786 1.24 -3.33 -8.17
CA LYS A 786 1.18 -4.57 -7.38
C LYS A 786 -0.22 -4.82 -6.83
N ASN A 787 -0.90 -3.78 -6.36
CA ASN A 787 -2.23 -3.83 -5.79
C ASN A 787 -3.07 -2.61 -6.25
N PRO A 788 -3.68 -2.70 -7.46
CA PRO A 788 -4.46 -1.61 -8.04
C PRO A 788 -5.61 -1.15 -7.12
N GLY A 789 -5.77 0.17 -6.98
CA GLY A 789 -6.79 0.81 -6.17
C GLY A 789 -6.50 0.83 -4.66
N ARG A 790 -5.39 0.24 -4.20
CA ARG A 790 -5.07 0.10 -2.76
C ARG A 790 -3.69 0.59 -2.36
N ALA A 791 -3.01 1.32 -3.24
CA ALA A 791 -1.64 1.74 -2.98
C ALA A 791 -1.45 2.70 -1.79
N LEU A 792 -2.46 3.55 -1.48
CA LEU A 792 -2.33 4.65 -0.52
C LEU A 792 -3.53 4.86 0.43
#